data_AF-A0AAD2JE21-F1
#
_entry.id   AF-A0AAD2JE21-F1
#
_cell.length_a   1.000
_cell.length_b   1.000
_cell.length_c   1.000
_cell.angle_alpha   90.00
_cell.angle_beta   90.00
_cell.angle_gamma   90.00
#
_symmetry.space_group_name_H-M   'P 1'
#
loop_
_entity.id
_entity.type
_entity.pdbx_description
1 polymer ?
#
loop_
_entity_poly.entity_id
_entity_poly.type
_entity_poly.pdbx_seq_one_letter_code
_entity_poly.pdbx_strand_id
1 'polypeptide(L)'
;MKKLLSVLSATALTATAASSVVACGGNKPEKNVVFVLPQETIGQSSLDKQLAYKDLVNDFNSANAEKIKSGEMVKIEARWEKSGNIAKNIAAKGNLPDLYVFYPDAVSTFAYSGAGSQVRDMKESYGTEAEFEEFTNSLITDSYIKEGQYEKIKGKPTQLVLPFGKSVDLSVINVRTLVDLIEVLGLDESSSVRTNFNQYNATKRGTLLGSYSKLSEYSSLDKTKALNDYKNIDPETKTKFENLMQTVIDSNSENIDSAIRGLFKTQEDVLTITKVMSTIYQDSIKYTGVTSQGNDQDIQKTITNTENKSHYAFSIDSIENKFFMDHAAVTGNENIDITSNNNGFMYNSQINYNESKGKVSNTDVEFNTQSESYQTTTNLLQGFKDIAKDIAKANGSELKGNQADIEKAWNGTFMTKYSGTSGSVYTSTSFVNGTTLVGSGSSAGAYNYVGGPKYTPSGSTSSKTLRLTQNSDILTTSTIGNEKDAFMSQGPGLAGFKSTGENAAEKETTVTAFLQYIMQPVQSAQFALKTNYMPATKSSMEIYKNYIDGTYNNTDAFNFKNNKRDILKLIENNSDITKGISKDDLTAAHYLDGSTITVKRDENNNIIQASFKKLEGENPNKDRIESLNAVFDKLNNKTEKEDNQWRFEKLFEPLADYSSSDKANTRAVTSAVNAGYVNDFLTPLLSDSNEGSQTLLVTSTPSPIGDTFRNGIKSAIVEAKNNTIMYNWDIDFDKLLSESATDPSSLKTYILAKNGDDVLKSVKVSFKQ
;
A
#
# COMPACT_ATOMS: atom_id res chain seq x y z
N MET A 1 -9.63 30.24 11.53
CA MET A 1 -8.64 31.29 11.14
C MET A 1 -7.18 30.97 11.50
N LYS A 2 -6.82 30.40 12.67
CA LYS A 2 -5.42 30.02 12.98
C LYS A 2 -4.88 28.78 12.22
N LYS A 3 -5.75 27.96 11.60
CA LYS A 3 -5.36 26.79 10.77
C LYS A 3 -5.23 27.09 9.27
N LEU A 4 -5.71 28.25 8.80
CA LEU A 4 -5.35 28.75 7.46
C LEU A 4 -3.87 29.18 7.46
N LEU A 5 -3.35 29.67 8.60
CA LEU A 5 -1.95 30.03 8.76
C LEU A 5 -0.98 28.83 8.79
N SER A 6 -1.43 27.61 9.12
CA SER A 6 -0.56 26.40 9.07
C SER A 6 -0.49 25.76 7.69
N VAL A 7 -1.43 26.07 6.80
CA VAL A 7 -1.31 25.78 5.35
C VAL A 7 -0.43 26.84 4.67
N LEU A 8 -0.25 27.99 5.32
CA LEU A 8 0.68 29.07 4.94
C LEU A 8 2.10 28.90 5.54
N SER A 9 2.38 27.92 6.39
CA SER A 9 3.73 27.70 6.94
C SER A 9 4.69 26.97 5.98
N ALA A 10 4.23 26.59 4.79
CA ALA A 10 5.11 26.29 3.65
C ALA A 10 5.49 27.55 2.85
N THR A 11 4.87 28.70 3.14
CA THR A 11 4.90 29.92 2.30
C THR A 11 5.71 31.07 2.91
N ALA A 12 6.54 30.82 3.93
CA ALA A 12 7.47 31.82 4.48
C ALA A 12 8.91 31.67 3.95
N LEU A 13 9.09 31.35 2.65
CA LEU A 13 10.42 31.31 2.01
C LEU A 13 10.57 32.27 0.82
N THR A 14 9.63 33.20 0.61
CA THR A 14 9.71 34.19 -0.49
C THR A 14 9.49 35.62 0.00
N ALA A 15 10.36 36.12 0.89
CA ALA A 15 10.73 37.54 0.98
C ALA A 15 11.72 37.81 2.13
N THR A 16 13.01 37.48 1.95
CA THR A 16 14.19 38.28 2.38
C THR A 16 15.45 37.49 2.03
N ALA A 17 15.81 37.44 0.75
CA ALA A 17 17.14 37.00 0.30
C ALA A 17 17.88 38.17 -0.37
N ALA A 18 17.81 39.34 0.26
CA ALA A 18 18.55 40.52 -0.14
C ALA A 18 19.20 41.18 1.08
N SER A 19 20.13 40.46 1.72
CA SER A 19 21.20 41.06 2.53
C SER A 19 22.21 40.00 2.98
N SER A 20 23.33 39.98 2.27
CA SER A 20 24.69 39.67 2.75
C SER A 20 24.92 38.40 3.57
N VAL A 21 25.35 37.32 2.90
CA VAL A 21 26.66 36.71 3.17
C VAL A 21 27.27 36.31 1.82
N VAL A 22 28.22 37.11 1.33
CA VAL A 22 29.22 36.62 0.38
C VAL A 22 30.12 35.71 1.20
N ALA A 23 29.76 34.43 1.29
CA ALA A 23 30.65 33.43 1.85
C ALA A 23 31.58 32.96 0.73
N CYS A 24 32.78 33.53 0.69
CA CYS A 24 33.92 32.85 0.10
C CYS A 24 34.12 31.52 0.85
N GLY A 25 33.60 30.44 0.27
CA GLY A 25 33.65 29.10 0.82
C GLY A 25 32.64 28.22 0.11
N GLY A 26 32.96 27.76 -1.10
CA GLY A 26 32.18 26.70 -1.73
C GLY A 26 32.07 25.52 -0.77
N ASN A 27 30.88 24.91 -0.67
CA ASN A 27 30.70 23.74 0.17
C ASN A 27 31.69 22.67 -0.28
N LYS A 28 32.44 22.11 0.67
CA LYS A 28 33.35 21.01 0.37
C LYS A 28 32.51 19.84 -0.15
N PRO A 29 32.88 19.23 -1.29
CA PRO A 29 32.18 18.06 -1.80
C PRO A 29 32.15 16.92 -0.78
N GLU A 30 31.07 16.14 -0.80
CA GLU A 30 30.90 14.97 0.06
C GLU A 30 31.85 13.84 -0.33
N LYS A 31 32.52 13.23 0.66
CA LYS A 31 33.47 12.12 0.43
C LYS A 31 32.78 10.80 0.06
N ASN A 32 31.55 10.61 0.53
CA ASN A 32 30.75 9.42 0.31
C ASN A 32 29.69 9.69 -0.77
N VAL A 33 29.11 8.62 -1.31
CA VAL A 33 27.80 8.71 -1.96
C VAL A 33 26.76 8.97 -0.89
N VAL A 34 26.02 10.07 -1.03
CA VAL A 34 24.95 10.45 -0.11
C VAL A 34 23.62 9.97 -0.67
N PHE A 35 22.99 9.03 0.04
CA PHE A 35 21.67 8.50 -0.28
C PHE A 35 20.62 9.05 0.69
N VAL A 36 19.75 9.94 0.22
CA VAL A 36 18.77 10.63 1.08
C VAL A 36 17.42 9.92 1.11
N LEU A 37 16.90 9.75 2.32
CA LEU A 37 15.55 9.30 2.64
C LEU A 37 14.75 10.51 3.15
N PRO A 38 14.08 11.25 2.27
CA PRO A 38 13.43 12.50 2.65
C PRO A 38 12.11 12.24 3.37
N GLN A 39 11.82 13.00 4.43
CA GLN A 39 10.66 12.83 5.32
C GLN A 39 9.29 12.86 4.59
N GLU A 40 9.22 13.58 3.48
CA GLU A 40 8.04 13.73 2.62
C GLU A 40 7.69 12.43 1.90
N THR A 41 8.69 11.59 1.64
CA THR A 41 8.51 10.28 1.02
C THR A 41 8.51 9.17 2.08
N ILE A 42 9.46 9.24 3.01
CA ILE A 42 9.66 8.28 4.10
C ILE A 42 9.38 9.00 5.42
N GLY A 43 8.12 8.94 5.84
CA GLY A 43 7.62 9.61 7.04
C GLY A 43 8.50 9.35 8.27
N GLN A 44 8.53 10.33 9.19
CA GLN A 44 9.37 10.26 10.39
C GLN A 44 9.09 9.03 11.25
N SER A 45 7.84 8.58 11.30
CA SER A 45 7.40 7.39 12.04
C SER A 45 7.60 6.07 11.29
N SER A 46 8.06 6.10 10.04
CA SER A 46 8.29 4.91 9.19
C SER A 46 9.70 4.34 9.40
N LEU A 47 10.02 4.01 10.66
CA LEU A 47 11.33 3.47 11.03
C LEU A 47 11.67 2.16 10.30
N ASP A 48 10.65 1.34 10.03
CA ASP A 48 10.73 0.13 9.22
C ASP A 48 11.31 0.42 7.82
N LYS A 49 10.80 1.46 7.15
CA LYS A 49 11.27 1.88 5.83
C LYS A 49 12.67 2.46 5.88
N GLN A 50 12.95 3.32 6.87
CA GLN A 50 14.27 3.92 7.05
C GLN A 50 15.35 2.86 7.29
N LEU A 51 15.06 1.87 8.15
CA LEU A 51 15.97 0.79 8.46
C LEU A 51 16.14 -0.17 7.28
N ALA A 52 15.08 -0.50 6.53
CA ALA A 52 15.19 -1.34 5.34
C ALA A 52 16.15 -0.76 4.28
N TYR A 53 16.08 0.55 4.02
CA TYR A 53 17.05 1.21 3.13
C TYR A 53 18.48 1.23 3.71
N LYS A 54 18.61 1.42 5.03
CA LYS A 54 19.90 1.39 5.71
C LYS A 54 20.54 0.00 5.67
N ASP A 55 19.74 -1.07 5.80
CA ASP A 55 20.20 -2.44 5.68
C ASP A 55 20.78 -2.70 4.28
N LEU A 56 20.07 -2.32 3.22
CA LEU A 56 20.58 -2.42 1.84
C LEU A 56 21.93 -1.72 1.67
N VAL A 57 22.08 -0.51 2.24
CA VAL A 57 23.35 0.24 2.21
C VAL A 57 24.45 -0.46 3.02
N ASN A 58 24.13 -0.98 4.19
CA ASN A 58 25.10 -1.69 5.04
C ASN A 58 25.57 -2.98 4.38
N ASP A 59 24.65 -3.75 3.81
CA ASP A 59 24.93 -5.02 3.15
C ASP A 59 25.78 -4.78 1.89
N PHE A 60 25.42 -3.78 1.07
CA PHE A 60 26.21 -3.38 -0.09
C PHE A 60 27.64 -2.93 0.28
N ASN A 61 27.77 -2.06 1.28
CA ASN A 61 29.07 -1.59 1.73
C ASN A 61 29.93 -2.74 2.28
N SER A 62 29.30 -3.70 2.97
CA SER A 62 29.99 -4.89 3.51
C SER A 62 30.46 -5.81 2.39
N ALA A 63 29.60 -6.07 1.40
CA ALA A 63 29.92 -6.88 0.23
C ALA A 63 31.03 -6.27 -0.65
N ASN A 64 31.21 -4.95 -0.61
CA ASN A 64 32.21 -4.21 -1.39
C ASN A 64 33.34 -3.61 -0.54
N ALA A 65 33.55 -4.09 0.68
CA ALA A 65 34.50 -3.51 1.63
C ALA A 65 35.94 -3.41 1.08
N GLU A 66 36.41 -4.41 0.34
CA GLU A 66 37.75 -4.41 -0.25
C GLU A 66 37.89 -3.38 -1.38
N LYS A 67 36.87 -3.21 -2.23
CA LYS A 67 36.85 -2.18 -3.29
C LYS A 67 36.78 -0.77 -2.73
N ILE A 68 36.08 -0.60 -1.61
CA ILE A 68 36.04 0.67 -0.88
C ILE A 68 37.41 0.99 -0.27
N LYS A 69 38.08 -0.02 0.29
CA LYS A 69 39.39 0.13 0.91
C LYS A 69 40.50 0.41 -0.12
N SER A 70 40.39 -0.15 -1.33
CA SER A 70 41.35 0.12 -2.42
C SER A 70 41.15 1.48 -3.08
N GLY A 71 40.02 2.15 -2.84
CA GLY A 71 39.66 3.43 -3.46
C GLY A 71 39.03 3.29 -4.86
N GLU A 72 38.75 2.08 -5.33
CA GLU A 72 37.99 1.84 -6.57
C GLU A 72 36.54 2.35 -6.45
N MET A 73 36.01 2.28 -5.23
CA MET A 73 34.66 2.74 -4.87
C MET A 73 34.74 3.59 -3.61
N VAL A 74 33.72 4.41 -3.38
CA VAL A 74 33.50 5.04 -2.07
C VAL A 74 32.31 4.42 -1.35
N LYS A 75 32.24 4.64 -0.04
CA LYS A 75 31.12 4.19 0.79
C LYS A 75 29.82 4.94 0.45
N ILE A 76 28.69 4.25 0.60
CA ILE A 76 27.35 4.86 0.60
C ILE A 76 26.91 5.19 2.03
N GLU A 77 26.34 6.37 2.22
CA GLU A 77 25.77 6.83 3.47
C GLU A 77 24.27 7.14 3.29
N ALA A 78 23.41 6.37 3.96
CA ALA A 78 21.98 6.66 4.02
C ALA A 78 21.70 7.75 5.07
N ARG A 79 21.05 8.85 4.67
CA ARG A 79 20.66 9.97 5.55
C ARG A 79 19.15 10.16 5.52
N TRP A 80 18.52 10.15 6.70
CA TRP A 80 17.14 10.63 6.81
C TRP A 80 17.14 12.15 6.96
N GLU A 81 16.33 12.83 6.16
CA GLU A 81 16.31 14.30 6.12
C GLU A 81 14.90 14.87 6.22
N LYS A 82 14.79 16.06 6.81
CA LYS A 82 13.52 16.79 6.93
C LYS A 82 13.04 17.28 5.56
N SER A 83 11.73 17.47 5.45
CA SER A 83 11.13 17.88 4.19
C SER A 83 11.59 19.21 3.64
N GLY A 84 11.74 19.25 2.31
CA GLY A 84 12.17 20.43 1.57
C GLY A 84 13.67 20.73 1.64
N ASN A 85 14.48 19.86 2.25
CA ASN A 85 15.93 20.04 2.30
C ASN A 85 16.58 20.07 0.91
N ILE A 86 16.15 19.19 -0.01
CA ILE A 86 16.65 19.17 -1.39
C ILE A 86 16.40 20.53 -2.06
N ALA A 87 15.16 21.04 -2.00
CA ALA A 87 14.81 22.34 -2.57
C ALA A 87 15.62 23.50 -1.95
N LYS A 88 15.85 23.48 -0.63
CA LYS A 88 16.70 24.47 0.04
C LYS A 88 18.15 24.41 -0.45
N ASN A 89 18.71 23.21 -0.62
CA ASN A 89 20.07 23.04 -1.12
C ASN A 89 20.18 23.50 -2.57
N ILE A 90 19.17 23.25 -3.42
CA ILE A 90 19.12 23.79 -4.78
C ILE A 90 19.15 25.33 -4.74
N ALA A 91 18.29 25.96 -3.93
CA ALA A 91 18.22 27.42 -3.82
C ALA A 91 19.52 28.05 -3.29
N ALA A 92 20.17 27.38 -2.32
CA ALA A 92 21.42 27.83 -1.72
C ALA A 92 22.67 27.46 -2.53
N LYS A 93 22.54 26.77 -3.67
CA LYS A 93 23.66 26.15 -4.41
C LYS A 93 24.54 25.28 -3.50
N GLY A 94 23.89 24.54 -2.61
CA GLY A 94 24.50 23.61 -1.67
C GLY A 94 24.85 22.25 -2.30
N ASN A 95 25.41 21.35 -1.49
CA ASN A 95 25.62 19.97 -1.90
C ASN A 95 24.26 19.29 -2.11
N LEU A 96 24.12 18.59 -3.23
CA LEU A 96 22.95 17.78 -3.55
C LEU A 96 23.27 16.30 -3.32
N PRO A 97 22.28 15.49 -2.93
CA PRO A 97 22.50 14.06 -2.73
C PRO A 97 22.71 13.34 -4.06
N ASP A 98 23.57 12.33 -4.05
CA ASP A 98 23.87 11.52 -5.23
C ASP A 98 22.68 10.64 -5.62
N LEU A 99 21.98 10.13 -4.60
CA LEU A 99 20.75 9.36 -4.73
C LEU A 99 19.73 9.84 -3.70
N TYR A 100 18.45 9.73 -4.02
CA TYR A 100 17.38 9.97 -3.08
C TYR A 100 16.11 9.19 -3.44
N VAL A 101 15.25 8.99 -2.45
CA VAL A 101 13.98 8.28 -2.59
C VAL A 101 12.83 9.26 -2.74
N PHE A 102 12.10 9.23 -3.86
CA PHE A 102 10.99 10.15 -4.11
C PHE A 102 9.92 9.58 -5.03
N TYR A 103 8.72 10.18 -4.98
CA TYR A 103 7.67 9.93 -5.96
C TYR A 103 7.98 10.59 -7.31
N PRO A 104 7.67 9.95 -8.45
CA PRO A 104 8.01 10.48 -9.76
C PRO A 104 7.49 11.89 -10.06
N ASP A 105 6.26 12.20 -9.66
CA ASP A 105 5.64 13.52 -9.88
C ASP A 105 6.50 14.64 -9.26
N ALA A 106 6.93 14.50 -8.01
CA ALA A 106 7.76 15.52 -7.39
C ALA A 106 9.19 15.59 -7.94
N VAL A 107 9.79 14.49 -8.40
CA VAL A 107 11.14 14.53 -9.01
C VAL A 107 11.18 15.45 -10.22
N SER A 108 10.11 15.43 -11.02
CA SER A 108 10.02 16.25 -12.23
C SER A 108 10.15 17.75 -11.95
N THR A 109 9.79 18.23 -10.74
CA THR A 109 9.97 19.63 -10.35
C THR A 109 11.44 20.05 -10.33
N PHE A 110 12.36 19.14 -9.95
CA PHE A 110 13.78 19.43 -9.88
C PHE A 110 14.42 19.58 -11.27
N ALA A 111 13.88 18.91 -12.29
CA ALA A 111 14.32 19.03 -13.67
C ALA A 111 14.10 20.45 -14.23
N TYR A 112 13.13 21.19 -13.71
CA TYR A 112 12.83 22.58 -14.08
C TYR A 112 13.41 23.62 -13.12
N SER A 113 14.19 23.19 -12.13
CA SER A 113 14.82 24.06 -11.15
C SER A 113 16.21 24.54 -11.61
N GLY A 114 16.86 25.39 -10.79
CA GLY A 114 18.25 25.79 -10.99
C GLY A 114 19.26 24.62 -10.96
N ALA A 115 18.85 23.43 -10.53
CA ALA A 115 19.65 22.20 -10.55
C ALA A 115 19.30 21.25 -11.70
N GLY A 116 18.45 21.64 -12.66
CA GLY A 116 17.98 20.76 -13.73
C GLY A 116 19.09 20.11 -14.57
N SER A 117 20.25 20.76 -14.73
CA SER A 117 21.41 20.17 -15.42
C SER A 117 22.17 19.12 -14.59
N GLN A 118 21.94 19.09 -13.27
CA GLN A 118 22.53 18.15 -12.33
C GLN A 118 21.62 16.94 -12.09
N VAL A 119 20.34 17.02 -12.44
CA VAL A 119 19.44 15.85 -12.40
C VAL A 119 20.02 14.76 -13.30
N ARG A 120 20.10 13.53 -12.77
CA ARG A 120 20.64 12.37 -13.48
C ARG A 120 19.64 11.84 -14.50
N ASP A 121 20.18 11.29 -15.59
CA ASP A 121 19.47 10.24 -16.31
C ASP A 121 19.77 8.92 -15.60
N MET A 122 18.73 8.33 -15.01
CA MET A 122 18.82 7.09 -14.28
C MET A 122 19.05 5.89 -15.21
N LYS A 123 18.70 6.00 -16.50
CA LYS A 123 19.06 5.01 -17.50
C LYS A 123 20.57 4.94 -17.66
N GLU A 124 21.21 6.09 -17.87
CA GLU A 124 22.68 6.20 -17.95
C GLU A 124 23.37 5.79 -16.64
N SER A 125 22.74 6.06 -15.50
CA SER A 125 23.31 5.74 -14.18
C SER A 125 23.18 4.25 -13.82
N TYR A 126 22.22 3.52 -14.39
CA TYR A 126 21.97 2.12 -14.07
C TYR A 126 23.02 1.17 -14.66
N GLY A 127 23.53 1.49 -15.86
CA GLY A 127 24.53 0.68 -16.54
C GLY A 127 24.52 0.92 -18.05
N THR A 128 24.95 -0.10 -18.78
CA THR A 128 24.88 -0.17 -20.25
C THR A 128 23.43 -0.26 -20.73
N GLU A 129 23.22 0.03 -22.02
CA GLU A 129 21.89 -0.10 -22.66
C GLU A 129 21.30 -1.51 -22.48
N ALA A 130 22.14 -2.55 -22.65
CA ALA A 130 21.71 -3.94 -22.50
C ALA A 130 21.28 -4.28 -21.08
N GLU A 131 22.02 -3.81 -20.07
CA GLU A 131 21.66 -4.01 -18.65
C GLU A 131 20.35 -3.28 -18.29
N PHE A 132 20.15 -2.07 -18.83
CA PHE A 132 18.91 -1.32 -18.61
C PHE A 132 17.70 -1.94 -19.33
N GLU A 133 17.90 -2.48 -20.52
CA GLU A 133 16.88 -3.22 -21.26
C GLU A 133 16.51 -4.51 -20.52
N GLU A 134 17.49 -5.26 -20.02
CA GLU A 134 17.25 -6.44 -19.17
C GLU A 134 16.44 -6.07 -17.93
N PHE A 135 16.82 -5.00 -17.22
CA PHE A 135 16.07 -4.49 -16.08
C PHE A 135 14.63 -4.14 -16.46
N THR A 136 14.43 -3.41 -17.56
CA THR A 136 13.10 -2.99 -18.02
C THR A 136 12.23 -4.20 -18.36
N ASN A 137 12.78 -5.19 -19.06
CA ASN A 137 12.09 -6.43 -19.42
C ASN A 137 11.78 -7.31 -18.18
N SER A 138 12.52 -7.12 -17.09
CA SER A 138 12.27 -7.81 -15.81
C SER A 138 11.10 -7.22 -15.01
N LEU A 139 10.61 -6.02 -15.35
CA LEU A 139 9.51 -5.36 -14.64
C LEU A 139 8.19 -6.12 -14.84
N ILE A 140 7.28 -5.97 -13.88
CA ILE A 140 5.95 -6.58 -13.94
C ILE A 140 5.11 -5.97 -15.07
N THR A 141 5.27 -4.67 -15.33
CA THR A 141 4.60 -3.95 -16.42
C THR A 141 5.48 -2.79 -16.89
N ASP A 142 5.42 -2.47 -18.18
CA ASP A 142 6.06 -1.30 -18.78
C ASP A 142 5.59 0.02 -18.14
N SER A 143 4.38 0.04 -17.57
CA SER A 143 3.83 1.22 -16.91
C SER A 143 4.69 1.68 -15.72
N TYR A 144 5.46 0.76 -15.12
CA TYR A 144 6.37 1.08 -14.00
C TYR A 144 7.63 1.84 -14.44
N ILE A 145 8.15 1.62 -15.65
CA ILE A 145 9.28 2.43 -16.12
C ILE A 145 8.77 3.78 -16.66
N LYS A 146 7.61 3.76 -17.32
CA LYS A 146 6.99 4.94 -17.93
C LYS A 146 6.58 6.01 -16.91
N GLU A 147 6.18 5.62 -15.69
CA GLU A 147 5.86 6.60 -14.63
C GLU A 147 7.06 7.45 -14.20
N GLY A 148 8.29 7.01 -14.49
CA GLY A 148 9.53 7.73 -14.19
C GLY A 148 10.19 8.33 -15.43
N GLN A 149 9.62 8.10 -16.61
CA GLN A 149 10.14 8.58 -17.89
C GLN A 149 9.54 9.94 -18.22
N TYR A 150 10.40 10.91 -18.53
CA TYR A 150 9.99 12.28 -18.81
C TYR A 150 10.31 12.64 -20.27
N GLU A 151 9.30 13.00 -21.07
CA GLU A 151 9.47 13.17 -22.53
C GLU A 151 10.27 14.42 -22.93
N LYS A 152 10.25 15.49 -22.11
CA LYS A 152 10.76 16.82 -22.49
C LYS A 152 11.72 17.44 -21.47
N ILE A 153 12.83 16.77 -21.18
CA ILE A 153 14.02 17.48 -20.68
C ILE A 153 14.96 17.68 -21.86
N LYS A 154 15.06 18.94 -22.34
CA LYS A 154 15.95 19.31 -23.46
C LYS A 154 15.68 18.52 -24.76
N GLY A 155 14.42 18.14 -25.01
CA GLY A 155 13.99 17.51 -26.27
C GLY A 155 14.34 16.02 -26.41
N LYS A 156 14.63 15.30 -25.32
CA LYS A 156 14.84 13.85 -25.33
C LYS A 156 14.07 13.19 -24.16
N PRO A 157 13.55 11.96 -24.35
CA PRO A 157 13.10 11.13 -23.23
C PRO A 157 14.25 10.89 -22.26
N THR A 158 14.02 11.13 -20.98
CA THR A 158 15.00 10.93 -19.90
C THR A 158 14.36 10.11 -18.79
N GLN A 159 15.05 9.08 -18.30
CA GLN A 159 14.57 8.33 -17.14
C GLN A 159 14.97 9.08 -15.87
N LEU A 160 14.01 9.71 -15.20
CA LEU A 160 14.29 10.47 -13.97
C LEU A 160 14.26 9.60 -12.71
N VAL A 161 13.46 8.54 -12.75
CA VAL A 161 13.18 7.71 -11.58
C VAL A 161 13.19 6.25 -11.97
N LEU A 162 13.95 5.40 -11.28
CA LEU A 162 13.81 3.95 -11.40
C LEU A 162 12.72 3.44 -10.45
N PRO A 163 11.80 2.57 -10.91
CA PRO A 163 10.84 1.94 -10.02
C PRO A 163 11.55 1.02 -9.04
N PHE A 164 11.23 1.11 -7.74
CA PHE A 164 11.81 0.24 -6.72
C PHE A 164 10.75 -0.32 -5.76
N GLY A 165 10.28 0.48 -4.81
CA GLY A 165 9.23 0.07 -3.88
C GLY A 165 7.86 0.46 -4.42
N LYS A 166 7.07 -0.50 -4.89
CA LYS A 166 5.73 -0.24 -5.42
C LYS A 166 4.65 -0.45 -4.36
N SER A 167 3.57 0.29 -4.46
CA SER A 167 2.33 0.03 -3.76
C SER A 167 1.20 0.16 -4.76
N VAL A 168 0.08 -0.52 -4.49
CA VAL A 168 -1.11 -0.35 -5.30
C VAL A 168 -2.28 -0.02 -4.41
N ASP A 169 -3.15 0.87 -4.87
CA ASP A 169 -4.46 1.00 -4.26
C ASP A 169 -5.35 -0.13 -4.77
N LEU A 170 -5.89 -0.86 -3.82
CA LEU A 170 -6.77 -2.00 -4.03
C LEU A 170 -8.01 -1.86 -3.14
N SER A 171 -9.00 -2.70 -3.36
CA SER A 171 -10.16 -2.84 -2.49
C SER A 171 -10.11 -4.19 -1.77
N VAL A 172 -10.83 -4.30 -0.66
CA VAL A 172 -10.85 -5.46 0.20
C VAL A 172 -12.28 -5.67 0.68
N ILE A 173 -12.81 -6.86 0.46
CA ILE A 173 -14.15 -7.27 0.84
C ILE A 173 -14.05 -8.04 2.16
N ASN A 174 -14.85 -7.63 3.15
CA ASN A 174 -15.07 -8.39 4.38
C ASN A 174 -16.18 -9.41 4.10
N VAL A 175 -15.78 -10.59 3.62
CA VAL A 175 -16.70 -11.66 3.24
C VAL A 175 -17.53 -12.11 4.43
N ARG A 176 -16.98 -12.10 5.65
CA ARG A 176 -17.77 -12.36 6.85
C ARG A 176 -18.90 -11.33 7.04
N THR A 177 -18.66 -10.03 6.82
CA THR A 177 -19.75 -9.03 6.85
C THR A 177 -20.85 -9.38 5.84
N LEU A 178 -20.48 -9.76 4.62
CA LEU A 178 -21.43 -10.12 3.56
C LEU A 178 -22.25 -11.35 3.94
N VAL A 179 -21.59 -12.42 4.40
CA VAL A 179 -22.26 -13.65 4.81
C VAL A 179 -23.18 -13.40 6.00
N ASP A 180 -22.72 -12.67 7.02
CA ASP A 180 -23.54 -12.33 8.18
C ASP A 180 -24.79 -11.54 7.76
N LEU A 181 -24.66 -10.63 6.78
CA LEU A 181 -25.79 -9.88 6.23
C LEU A 181 -26.82 -10.81 5.57
N ILE A 182 -26.37 -11.70 4.67
CA ILE A 182 -27.24 -12.65 3.97
C ILE A 182 -27.98 -13.56 4.96
N GLU A 183 -27.27 -14.12 5.95
CA GLU A 183 -27.82 -15.03 6.96
C GLU A 183 -28.80 -14.31 7.91
N VAL A 184 -28.47 -13.09 8.36
CA VAL A 184 -29.32 -12.30 9.24
C VAL A 184 -30.64 -11.93 8.56
N LEU A 185 -30.59 -11.59 7.27
CA LEU A 185 -31.77 -11.27 6.48
C LEU A 185 -32.59 -12.50 6.07
N GLY A 186 -32.10 -13.71 6.36
CA GLY A 186 -32.78 -14.97 6.06
C GLY A 186 -32.79 -15.30 4.56
N LEU A 187 -31.82 -14.80 3.80
CA LEU A 187 -31.71 -15.06 2.36
C LEU A 187 -31.05 -16.43 2.07
N ASP A 188 -30.22 -16.91 3.00
CA ASP A 188 -29.58 -18.24 2.94
C ASP A 188 -29.84 -19.01 4.23
N GLU A 189 -30.98 -19.70 4.29
CA GLU A 189 -31.34 -20.51 5.47
C GLU A 189 -30.41 -21.72 5.67
N SER A 190 -29.69 -22.14 4.62
CA SER A 190 -28.79 -23.29 4.63
C SER A 190 -27.36 -22.97 5.02
N SER A 191 -27.00 -21.68 5.11
CA SER A 191 -25.62 -21.20 5.25
C SER A 191 -24.70 -21.79 4.14
N SER A 192 -25.21 -21.93 2.92
CA SER A 192 -24.45 -22.42 1.77
C SER A 192 -23.27 -21.49 1.46
N VAL A 193 -23.45 -20.17 1.52
CA VAL A 193 -22.40 -19.20 1.21
C VAL A 193 -21.22 -19.37 2.17
N ARG A 194 -21.49 -19.47 3.48
CA ARG A 194 -20.48 -19.70 4.51
C ARG A 194 -19.73 -21.01 4.29
N THR A 195 -20.48 -22.07 4.00
CA THR A 195 -19.92 -23.41 3.76
C THR A 195 -19.01 -23.42 2.55
N ASN A 196 -19.48 -22.89 1.42
CA ASN A 196 -18.75 -22.84 0.16
C ASN A 196 -17.51 -21.96 0.26
N PHE A 197 -17.60 -20.82 0.95
CA PHE A 197 -16.43 -19.95 1.15
C PHE A 197 -15.38 -20.57 2.09
N ASN A 198 -15.80 -21.27 3.16
CA ASN A 198 -14.87 -22.02 4.01
C ASN A 198 -14.15 -23.14 3.24
N GLN A 199 -14.85 -23.82 2.34
CA GLN A 199 -14.26 -24.82 1.46
C GLN A 199 -13.30 -24.19 0.44
N TYR A 200 -13.67 -23.06 -0.16
CA TYR A 200 -12.77 -22.26 -1.00
C TYR A 200 -11.48 -21.90 -0.24
N ASN A 201 -11.61 -21.36 0.98
CA ASN A 201 -10.46 -21.04 1.81
C ASN A 201 -9.57 -22.25 2.10
N ALA A 202 -10.16 -23.40 2.44
CA ALA A 202 -9.40 -24.61 2.74
C ALA A 202 -8.67 -25.17 1.51
N THR A 203 -9.28 -25.10 0.32
CA THR A 203 -8.76 -25.74 -0.90
C THR A 203 -7.87 -24.83 -1.74
N LYS A 204 -8.22 -23.53 -1.86
CA LYS A 204 -7.52 -22.56 -2.70
C LYS A 204 -6.57 -21.67 -1.90
N ARG A 205 -6.80 -21.49 -0.60
CA ARG A 205 -6.03 -20.59 0.29
C ARG A 205 -5.45 -21.32 1.50
N GLY A 206 -5.37 -22.64 1.46
CA GLY A 206 -4.93 -23.48 2.59
C GLY A 206 -3.53 -23.12 3.08
N THR A 207 -2.57 -22.88 2.18
CA THR A 207 -1.20 -22.48 2.54
C THR A 207 -1.17 -21.13 3.27
N LEU A 208 -1.97 -20.17 2.81
CA LEU A 208 -2.07 -18.81 3.36
C LEU A 208 -2.69 -18.80 4.76
N LEU A 209 -3.74 -19.60 4.94
CA LEU A 209 -4.59 -19.56 6.12
C LEU A 209 -4.19 -20.59 7.19
N GLY A 210 -3.47 -21.64 6.79
CA GLY A 210 -3.09 -22.74 7.68
C GLY A 210 -4.31 -23.33 8.40
N SER A 211 -4.22 -23.44 9.72
CA SER A 211 -5.32 -23.93 10.58
C SER A 211 -6.49 -22.95 10.74
N TYR A 212 -6.38 -21.72 10.24
CA TYR A 212 -7.39 -20.66 10.35
C TYR A 212 -8.15 -20.45 9.03
N SER A 213 -8.55 -21.53 8.36
CA SER A 213 -9.22 -21.47 7.06
C SER A 213 -10.70 -21.05 7.12
N LYS A 214 -11.33 -21.05 8.31
CA LYS A 214 -12.74 -20.72 8.46
C LYS A 214 -12.96 -19.23 8.69
N LEU A 215 -14.07 -18.71 8.17
CA LEU A 215 -14.61 -17.39 8.50
C LEU A 215 -14.83 -17.28 10.02
N SER A 216 -14.66 -16.07 10.54
CA SER A 216 -15.01 -15.72 11.91
C SER A 216 -16.50 -15.97 12.18
N GLU A 217 -16.84 -16.44 13.38
CA GLU A 217 -18.22 -16.85 13.76
C GLU A 217 -19.01 -15.78 14.53
N TYR A 218 -18.42 -14.62 14.80
CA TYR A 218 -19.15 -13.53 15.46
C TYR A 218 -19.97 -12.71 14.47
N SER A 219 -21.01 -12.04 14.96
CA SER A 219 -21.78 -11.06 14.19
C SER A 219 -21.82 -9.71 14.90
N SER A 220 -21.88 -8.64 14.11
CA SER A 220 -22.06 -7.24 14.55
C SER A 220 -23.48 -6.71 14.28
N LEU A 221 -24.36 -7.50 13.68
CA LEU A 221 -25.73 -7.13 13.33
C LEU A 221 -26.75 -7.67 14.35
N ASP A 222 -27.59 -6.81 14.90
CA ASP A 222 -28.82 -7.26 15.59
C ASP A 222 -29.83 -7.83 14.58
N LYS A 223 -30.02 -9.16 14.63
CA LYS A 223 -30.90 -9.89 13.71
C LYS A 223 -32.34 -9.38 13.69
N THR A 224 -32.90 -9.08 14.86
CA THR A 224 -34.31 -8.67 14.96
C THR A 224 -34.49 -7.28 14.35
N LYS A 225 -33.57 -6.36 14.68
CA LYS A 225 -33.59 -5.02 14.12
C LYS A 225 -33.37 -5.05 12.60
N ALA A 226 -32.32 -5.73 12.14
CA ALA A 226 -31.99 -5.80 10.71
C ALA A 226 -33.15 -6.36 9.86
N LEU A 227 -33.80 -7.45 10.30
CA LEU A 227 -34.97 -8.00 9.61
C LEU A 227 -36.16 -7.04 9.56
N ASN A 228 -36.39 -6.27 10.62
CA ASN A 228 -37.47 -5.29 10.65
C ASN A 228 -37.17 -4.09 9.76
N ASP A 229 -35.94 -3.57 9.78
CA ASP A 229 -35.51 -2.47 8.92
C ASP A 229 -35.54 -2.89 7.44
N TYR A 230 -35.10 -4.11 7.13
CA TYR A 230 -35.11 -4.67 5.77
C TYR A 230 -36.52 -4.78 5.17
N LYS A 231 -37.55 -5.06 5.99
CA LYS A 231 -38.95 -5.08 5.53
C LYS A 231 -39.48 -3.72 5.10
N ASN A 232 -38.85 -2.64 5.56
CA ASN A 232 -39.26 -1.26 5.27
C ASN A 232 -38.50 -0.66 4.07
N ILE A 233 -37.55 -1.39 3.48
CA ILE A 233 -36.89 -1.01 2.23
C ILE A 233 -37.91 -1.08 1.09
N ASP A 234 -37.81 -0.15 0.14
CA ASP A 234 -38.70 -0.13 -1.01
C ASP A 234 -38.60 -1.45 -1.82
N PRO A 235 -39.71 -1.92 -2.42
CA PRO A 235 -39.71 -3.22 -3.09
C PRO A 235 -38.70 -3.35 -4.24
N GLU A 236 -38.41 -2.27 -4.97
CA GLU A 236 -37.48 -2.30 -6.10
C GLU A 236 -36.04 -2.53 -5.62
N THR A 237 -35.56 -1.72 -4.66
CA THR A 237 -34.24 -1.89 -4.05
C THR A 237 -34.11 -3.28 -3.43
N LYS A 238 -35.15 -3.74 -2.74
CA LYS A 238 -35.19 -5.07 -2.12
C LYS A 238 -35.03 -6.19 -3.15
N THR A 239 -35.84 -6.20 -4.21
CA THR A 239 -35.75 -7.22 -5.27
C THR A 239 -34.39 -7.20 -5.98
N LYS A 240 -33.84 -6.01 -6.27
CA LYS A 240 -32.49 -5.90 -6.85
C LYS A 240 -31.44 -6.52 -5.93
N PHE A 241 -31.49 -6.20 -4.63
CA PHE A 241 -30.55 -6.76 -3.65
C PHE A 241 -30.68 -8.28 -3.53
N GLU A 242 -31.90 -8.83 -3.48
CA GLU A 242 -32.12 -10.29 -3.40
C GLU A 242 -31.57 -11.01 -4.64
N ASN A 243 -31.80 -10.46 -5.84
CA ASN A 243 -31.23 -11.00 -7.07
C ASN A 243 -29.70 -11.01 -7.05
N LEU A 244 -29.08 -9.93 -6.53
CA LEU A 244 -27.63 -9.86 -6.37
C LEU A 244 -27.14 -10.93 -5.39
N MET A 245 -27.76 -11.06 -4.21
CA MET A 245 -27.33 -12.07 -3.23
C MET A 245 -27.55 -13.49 -3.75
N GLN A 246 -28.59 -13.73 -4.55
CA GLN A 246 -28.87 -15.04 -5.14
C GLN A 246 -27.69 -15.55 -5.99
N THR A 247 -27.01 -14.66 -6.72
CA THR A 247 -25.82 -15.04 -7.52
C THR A 247 -24.71 -15.66 -6.66
N VAL A 248 -24.56 -15.18 -5.42
CA VAL A 248 -23.59 -15.68 -4.46
C VAL A 248 -24.10 -16.96 -3.78
N ILE A 249 -25.38 -17.02 -3.45
CA ILE A 249 -26.04 -18.19 -2.83
C ILE A 249 -25.98 -19.42 -3.75
N ASP A 250 -26.17 -19.22 -5.06
CA ASP A 250 -26.14 -20.28 -6.07
C ASP A 250 -24.72 -20.73 -6.44
N SER A 251 -23.69 -20.00 -6.00
CA SER A 251 -22.29 -20.31 -6.30
C SER A 251 -21.73 -21.41 -5.40
N ASN A 252 -20.80 -22.20 -5.93
CA ASN A 252 -20.13 -23.29 -5.22
C ASN A 252 -18.70 -22.90 -4.80
N SER A 253 -17.99 -23.77 -4.11
CA SER A 253 -16.63 -23.45 -3.62
C SER A 253 -15.58 -23.17 -4.70
N GLU A 254 -15.82 -23.52 -5.97
CA GLU A 254 -14.89 -23.27 -7.08
C GLU A 254 -15.01 -21.86 -7.67
N ASN A 255 -16.18 -21.22 -7.52
CA ASN A 255 -16.48 -19.93 -8.14
C ASN A 255 -17.06 -18.87 -7.18
N ILE A 256 -17.21 -19.19 -5.89
CA ILE A 256 -17.79 -18.29 -4.88
C ILE A 256 -17.03 -16.96 -4.75
N ASP A 257 -15.71 -16.96 -4.91
CA ASP A 257 -14.89 -15.76 -4.86
C ASP A 257 -15.19 -14.82 -6.05
N SER A 258 -15.30 -15.38 -7.25
CA SER A 258 -15.66 -14.65 -8.46
C SER A 258 -17.07 -14.06 -8.38
N ALA A 259 -18.03 -14.81 -7.84
CA ALA A 259 -19.39 -14.32 -7.61
C ALA A 259 -19.42 -13.16 -6.61
N ILE A 260 -18.71 -13.29 -5.48
CA ILE A 260 -18.61 -12.22 -4.48
C ILE A 260 -17.97 -10.95 -5.07
N ARG A 261 -16.89 -11.09 -5.85
CA ARG A 261 -16.25 -9.96 -6.55
C ARG A 261 -17.19 -9.29 -7.56
N GLY A 262 -18.00 -10.11 -8.25
CA GLY A 262 -18.97 -9.67 -9.24
C GLY A 262 -19.98 -8.66 -8.70
N LEU A 263 -20.36 -8.78 -7.43
CA LEU A 263 -21.28 -7.85 -6.75
C LEU A 263 -20.84 -6.38 -6.78
N PHE A 264 -19.55 -6.12 -7.00
CA PHE A 264 -18.97 -4.78 -6.87
C PHE A 264 -18.51 -4.21 -8.21
N LYS A 265 -18.87 -4.84 -9.34
CA LYS A 265 -18.45 -4.43 -10.68
C LYS A 265 -19.28 -3.29 -11.29
N THR A 266 -20.52 -3.06 -10.85
CA THR A 266 -21.34 -1.96 -11.37
C THR A 266 -21.66 -0.94 -10.29
N GLN A 267 -21.86 0.31 -10.69
CA GLN A 267 -22.26 1.36 -9.74
C GLN A 267 -23.65 1.11 -9.18
N GLU A 268 -24.57 0.59 -10.00
CA GLU A 268 -25.93 0.28 -9.56
C GLU A 268 -25.93 -0.76 -8.44
N ASP A 269 -25.14 -1.82 -8.56
CA ASP A 269 -25.06 -2.88 -7.54
C ASP A 269 -24.43 -2.36 -6.25
N VAL A 270 -23.33 -1.60 -6.38
CA VAL A 270 -22.66 -0.95 -5.24
C VAL A 270 -23.63 -0.02 -4.48
N LEU A 271 -24.40 0.79 -5.19
CA LEU A 271 -25.38 1.69 -4.57
C LEU A 271 -26.57 0.93 -3.98
N THR A 272 -27.01 -0.16 -4.60
CA THR A 272 -28.07 -1.05 -4.07
C THR A 272 -27.66 -1.68 -2.75
N ILE A 273 -26.46 -2.27 -2.70
CA ILE A 273 -25.90 -2.84 -1.47
C ILE A 273 -25.74 -1.75 -0.39
N THR A 274 -25.27 -0.57 -0.78
CA THR A 274 -25.12 0.55 0.15
C THR A 274 -26.45 0.97 0.75
N LYS A 275 -27.52 1.10 -0.04
CA LYS A 275 -28.86 1.44 0.45
C LYS A 275 -29.36 0.46 1.50
N VAL A 276 -29.20 -0.84 1.24
CA VAL A 276 -29.60 -1.90 2.19
C VAL A 276 -28.80 -1.82 3.48
N MET A 277 -27.46 -1.83 3.39
CA MET A 277 -26.58 -1.75 4.55
C MET A 277 -26.81 -0.50 5.41
N SER A 278 -27.05 0.63 4.76
CA SER A 278 -27.25 1.90 5.44
C SER A 278 -28.62 1.97 6.12
N THR A 279 -29.62 1.24 5.61
CA THR A 279 -30.95 1.14 6.23
C THR A 279 -30.93 0.29 7.50
N ILE A 280 -30.17 -0.82 7.49
CA ILE A 280 -30.03 -1.73 8.65
C ILE A 280 -28.94 -1.28 9.64
N TYR A 281 -28.36 -0.09 9.43
CA TYR A 281 -27.35 0.51 10.30
C TYR A 281 -27.86 0.65 11.76
N GLN A 282 -26.91 0.61 12.70
CA GLN A 282 -27.19 0.68 14.14
C GLN A 282 -26.31 1.74 14.81
N ASP A 283 -26.92 2.61 15.62
CA ASP A 283 -26.23 3.68 16.37
C ASP A 283 -25.17 3.15 17.37
N SER A 284 -25.22 1.86 17.72
CA SER A 284 -24.27 1.19 18.62
C SER A 284 -23.95 -0.21 18.12
N ILE A 285 -22.67 -0.61 18.17
CA ILE A 285 -22.22 -1.93 17.73
C ILE A 285 -22.14 -2.89 18.93
N LYS A 286 -22.82 -4.02 18.84
CA LYS A 286 -22.73 -5.12 19.79
C LYS A 286 -22.16 -6.34 19.07
N TYR A 287 -21.09 -6.92 19.61
CA TYR A 287 -20.54 -8.15 19.08
C TYR A 287 -21.05 -9.34 19.87
N THR A 288 -21.66 -10.30 19.18
CA THR A 288 -22.10 -11.57 19.75
C THR A 288 -21.21 -12.71 19.24
N GLY A 289 -20.78 -13.60 20.13
CA GLY A 289 -19.99 -14.79 19.74
C GLY A 289 -18.47 -14.57 19.62
N VAL A 290 -17.92 -13.50 20.22
CA VAL A 290 -16.47 -13.24 20.17
C VAL A 290 -15.72 -14.00 21.25
N THR A 291 -14.69 -14.74 20.87
CA THR A 291 -13.67 -15.32 21.76
C THR A 291 -12.38 -14.50 21.70
N SER A 292 -11.83 -14.11 22.85
CA SER A 292 -10.53 -13.42 22.92
C SER A 292 -9.36 -14.40 22.77
N GLN A 293 -8.27 -14.01 22.10
CA GLN A 293 -7.03 -14.79 22.14
C GLN A 293 -6.32 -14.63 23.52
N GLY A 294 -6.18 -15.75 24.23
CA GLY A 294 -5.45 -15.89 25.51
C GLY A 294 -5.85 -17.18 26.23
N ASN A 295 -5.00 -17.72 27.12
CA ASN A 295 -5.23 -18.95 27.92
C ASN A 295 -6.40 -18.86 28.93
N ASP A 296 -7.28 -17.87 28.83
CA ASP A 296 -8.43 -17.75 29.71
C ASP A 296 -9.58 -18.56 29.11
N GLN A 297 -9.89 -19.71 29.71
CA GLN A 297 -10.97 -20.61 29.30
C GLN A 297 -12.39 -20.03 29.44
N ASP A 298 -12.56 -18.76 29.79
CA ASP A 298 -13.86 -18.18 30.16
C ASP A 298 -14.11 -16.77 29.60
N ILE A 299 -14.26 -16.61 28.27
CA ILE A 299 -14.98 -15.44 27.73
C ILE A 299 -15.76 -15.83 26.45
N GLN A 300 -16.85 -16.58 26.59
CA GLN A 300 -18.01 -16.40 25.71
C GLN A 300 -18.83 -15.22 26.27
N LYS A 301 -18.47 -13.98 25.94
CA LYS A 301 -19.26 -12.80 26.36
C LYS A 301 -19.65 -11.98 25.14
N THR A 302 -20.86 -11.42 25.18
CA THR A 302 -21.23 -10.29 24.33
C THR A 302 -20.29 -9.14 24.68
N ILE A 303 -19.46 -8.72 23.73
CA ILE A 303 -18.64 -7.52 23.90
C ILE A 303 -19.47 -6.36 23.37
N THR A 304 -19.97 -5.53 24.29
CA THR A 304 -20.54 -4.25 23.90
C THR A 304 -19.39 -3.27 23.76
N ASN A 305 -19.04 -2.91 22.52
CA ASN A 305 -18.07 -1.84 22.30
C ASN A 305 -18.84 -0.53 22.15
N THR A 306 -18.93 0.22 23.25
CA THR A 306 -19.56 1.54 23.27
C THR A 306 -18.68 2.64 22.67
N GLU A 307 -17.39 2.36 22.43
CA GLU A 307 -16.41 3.35 21.99
C GLU A 307 -16.27 3.43 20.47
N ASN A 308 -16.50 2.33 19.74
CA ASN A 308 -16.47 2.32 18.27
C ASN A 308 -17.88 2.40 17.68
N LYS A 309 -18.17 3.51 16.99
CA LYS A 309 -19.47 3.78 16.35
C LYS A 309 -19.44 3.65 14.81
N SER A 310 -18.30 3.33 14.22
CA SER A 310 -18.11 3.37 12.77
C SER A 310 -18.54 2.07 12.08
N HIS A 311 -19.54 2.15 11.22
CA HIS A 311 -20.03 1.10 10.33
C HIS A 311 -20.16 1.71 8.93
N TYR A 312 -19.66 1.06 7.89
CA TYR A 312 -19.77 1.62 6.55
C TYR A 312 -19.99 0.50 5.54
N ALA A 313 -20.85 0.71 4.54
CA ALA A 313 -20.91 -0.21 3.41
C ALA A 313 -19.59 -0.15 2.63
N PHE A 314 -19.14 1.06 2.30
CA PHE A 314 -17.93 1.26 1.50
C PHE A 314 -16.98 2.26 2.15
N SER A 315 -15.70 2.08 1.90
CA SER A 315 -14.70 3.05 2.30
C SER A 315 -13.54 3.10 1.31
N ILE A 316 -13.09 4.31 0.97
CA ILE A 316 -12.01 4.55 0.01
C ILE A 316 -10.98 5.49 0.64
N ASP A 317 -9.75 5.01 0.91
CA ASP A 317 -8.70 5.85 1.50
C ASP A 317 -8.30 7.02 0.59
N SER A 318 -8.07 6.74 -0.70
CA SER A 318 -7.51 7.70 -1.66
C SER A 318 -8.50 7.99 -2.79
N ILE A 319 -9.45 8.91 -2.57
CA ILE A 319 -10.43 9.28 -3.60
C ILE A 319 -9.73 9.85 -4.84
N GLU A 320 -8.62 10.56 -4.67
CA GLU A 320 -7.80 11.07 -5.76
C GLU A 320 -7.32 9.96 -6.71
N ASN A 321 -7.02 8.78 -6.19
CA ASN A 321 -6.55 7.64 -6.98
C ASN A 321 -7.70 6.91 -7.67
N LYS A 322 -8.93 7.02 -7.15
CA LYS A 322 -10.13 6.45 -7.78
C LYS A 322 -10.36 6.99 -9.20
N PHE A 323 -10.12 8.28 -9.43
CA PHE A 323 -10.22 8.89 -10.76
C PHE A 323 -9.28 8.23 -11.77
N PHE A 324 -8.05 7.91 -11.37
CA PHE A 324 -7.07 7.25 -12.25
C PHE A 324 -7.48 5.80 -12.52
N MET A 325 -7.93 5.07 -11.50
CA MET A 325 -8.39 3.69 -11.66
C MET A 325 -9.62 3.61 -12.57
N ASP A 326 -10.58 4.52 -12.41
CA ASP A 326 -11.78 4.57 -13.26
C ASP A 326 -11.42 4.95 -14.70
N HIS A 327 -10.42 5.81 -14.89
CA HIS A 327 -9.89 6.09 -16.23
C HIS A 327 -9.34 4.85 -16.92
N ALA A 328 -8.50 4.09 -16.22
CA ALA A 328 -7.98 2.84 -16.77
C ALA A 328 -9.09 1.83 -17.01
N ALA A 329 -10.01 1.64 -16.05
CA ALA A 329 -11.10 0.68 -16.20
C ALA A 329 -12.02 1.00 -17.39
N VAL A 330 -12.33 2.27 -17.62
CA VAL A 330 -13.10 2.72 -18.78
C VAL A 330 -12.31 2.51 -20.07
N THR A 331 -11.10 3.06 -20.16
CA THR A 331 -10.36 3.16 -21.43
C THR A 331 -9.59 1.89 -21.81
N GLY A 332 -9.21 1.06 -20.83
CA GLY A 332 -8.24 -0.02 -21.01
C GLY A 332 -6.78 0.44 -21.03
N ASN A 333 -6.50 1.72 -20.74
CA ASN A 333 -5.14 2.27 -20.78
C ASN A 333 -4.46 2.23 -19.40
N GLU A 334 -3.25 1.66 -19.35
CA GLU A 334 -2.45 1.56 -18.12
C GLU A 334 -1.57 2.78 -17.85
N ASN A 335 -1.47 3.72 -18.79
CA ASN A 335 -0.71 4.95 -18.59
C ASN A 335 -1.50 6.16 -19.09
N ILE A 336 -1.59 7.18 -18.25
CA ILE A 336 -2.18 8.47 -18.57
C ILE A 336 -1.06 9.45 -18.91
N ASP A 337 -0.92 9.80 -20.19
CA ASP A 337 -0.11 10.94 -20.61
C ASP A 337 -0.85 12.24 -20.28
N ILE A 338 -0.57 12.79 -19.11
CA ILE A 338 -1.17 14.04 -18.66
C ILE A 338 -0.65 15.27 -19.42
N THR A 339 0.33 15.13 -20.30
CA THR A 339 0.83 16.22 -21.15
C THR A 339 0.08 16.33 -22.49
N SER A 340 -0.70 15.30 -22.85
CA SER A 340 -1.50 15.26 -24.08
C SER A 340 -2.92 15.79 -23.88
N ASN A 341 -3.36 16.68 -24.76
CA ASN A 341 -4.72 17.24 -24.75
C ASN A 341 -5.80 16.22 -25.18
N ASN A 342 -5.36 15.07 -25.70
CA ASN A 342 -6.21 14.00 -26.19
C ASN A 342 -6.23 12.78 -25.26
N ASN A 343 -5.75 12.92 -24.03
CA ASN A 343 -5.68 11.81 -23.07
C ASN A 343 -7.06 11.33 -22.57
N GLY A 344 -8.14 12.09 -22.77
CA GLY A 344 -9.50 11.74 -22.32
C GLY A 344 -9.69 11.75 -20.79
N PHE A 345 -8.64 12.05 -20.02
CA PHE A 345 -8.68 12.12 -18.58
C PHE A 345 -9.29 13.45 -18.12
N MET A 346 -9.54 13.59 -16.81
CA MET A 346 -10.20 14.76 -16.22
C MET A 346 -9.35 16.04 -16.32
N TYR A 347 -8.04 15.90 -16.60
CA TYR A 347 -7.16 17.03 -16.87
C TYR A 347 -6.01 16.66 -17.81
N ASN A 348 -5.45 17.69 -18.43
CA ASN A 348 -4.09 17.69 -18.96
C ASN A 348 -3.32 18.91 -18.43
N SER A 349 -2.00 18.86 -18.53
CA SER A 349 -1.08 19.89 -18.06
C SER A 349 0.10 20.04 -19.02
N GLN A 350 0.31 21.25 -19.52
CA GLN A 350 1.43 21.60 -20.38
C GLN A 350 2.35 22.61 -19.69
N ILE A 351 3.65 22.31 -19.65
CA ILE A 351 4.66 23.21 -19.10
C ILE A 351 5.31 23.99 -20.23
N ASN A 352 5.15 25.31 -20.19
CA ASN A 352 5.73 26.20 -21.18
C ASN A 352 7.10 26.69 -20.72
N TYR A 353 8.15 26.11 -21.27
CA TYR A 353 9.54 26.44 -20.94
C TYR A 353 10.10 27.53 -21.87
N ASN A 354 10.74 28.56 -21.29
CA ASN A 354 11.47 29.57 -22.05
C ASN A 354 12.95 29.17 -22.12
N GLU A 355 13.36 28.59 -23.25
CA GLU A 355 14.74 28.14 -23.48
C GLU A 355 15.77 29.26 -23.30
N SER A 356 15.48 30.46 -23.80
CA SER A 356 16.41 31.60 -23.72
C SER A 356 16.67 32.09 -22.29
N LYS A 357 15.73 31.86 -21.38
CA LYS A 357 15.83 32.27 -19.96
C LYS A 357 16.12 31.10 -19.02
N GLY A 358 16.12 29.88 -19.53
CA GLY A 358 16.30 28.67 -18.75
C GLY A 358 15.24 28.46 -17.66
N LYS A 359 14.01 28.98 -17.85
CA LYS A 359 12.96 29.01 -16.82
C LYS A 359 11.58 28.65 -17.37
N VAL A 360 10.74 28.09 -16.52
CA VAL A 360 9.32 27.91 -16.81
C VAL A 360 8.64 29.29 -16.89
N SER A 361 7.83 29.48 -17.92
CA SER A 361 7.10 30.73 -18.16
C SER A 361 5.68 30.69 -17.57
N ASN A 362 4.97 29.58 -17.79
CA ASN A 362 3.69 29.25 -17.18
C ASN A 362 3.43 27.74 -17.28
N THR A 363 2.40 27.28 -16.60
CA THR A 363 1.82 25.94 -16.73
C THR A 363 0.36 26.10 -17.13
N ASP A 364 -0.03 25.56 -18.28
CA ASP A 364 -1.41 25.52 -18.74
C ASP A 364 -2.04 24.20 -18.26
N VAL A 365 -3.19 24.31 -17.60
CA VAL A 365 -4.01 23.18 -17.16
C VAL A 365 -5.37 23.29 -17.84
N GLU A 366 -5.81 22.23 -18.48
CA GLU A 366 -7.14 22.15 -19.08
C GLU A 366 -7.93 21.05 -18.37
N PHE A 367 -9.07 21.41 -17.79
CA PHE A 367 -10.00 20.47 -17.19
C PHE A 367 -11.01 19.94 -18.20
N ASN A 368 -11.36 18.66 -18.08
CA ASN A 368 -12.30 17.98 -18.95
C ASN A 368 -13.48 17.44 -18.12
N THR A 369 -14.55 18.22 -18.04
CA THR A 369 -15.79 17.84 -17.33
C THR A 369 -16.57 16.74 -18.05
N GLN A 370 -16.27 16.49 -19.32
CA GLN A 370 -16.85 15.42 -20.14
C GLN A 370 -16.02 14.12 -20.07
N SER A 371 -14.98 14.06 -19.24
CA SER A 371 -14.23 12.83 -19.03
C SER A 371 -15.14 11.76 -18.42
N GLU A 372 -15.27 10.63 -19.10
CA GLU A 372 -16.12 9.52 -18.63
C GLU A 372 -15.67 9.02 -17.26
N SER A 373 -14.36 8.95 -17.00
CA SER A 373 -13.85 8.56 -15.68
C SER A 373 -14.14 9.58 -14.59
N TYR A 374 -14.14 10.88 -14.93
CA TYR A 374 -14.58 11.93 -14.00
C TYR A 374 -16.04 11.70 -13.61
N GLN A 375 -16.91 11.53 -14.60
CA GLN A 375 -18.34 11.31 -14.39
C GLN A 375 -18.61 10.01 -13.61
N THR A 376 -17.94 8.91 -13.97
CA THR A 376 -18.00 7.62 -13.27
C THR A 376 -17.67 7.81 -11.79
N THR A 377 -16.52 8.40 -11.45
CA THR A 377 -16.16 8.59 -10.04
C THR A 377 -17.13 9.54 -9.32
N THR A 378 -17.51 10.67 -9.92
CA THR A 378 -18.40 11.64 -9.25
C THR A 378 -19.82 11.11 -9.07
N ASN A 379 -20.34 10.34 -10.02
CA ASN A 379 -21.68 9.74 -9.92
C ASN A 379 -21.75 8.71 -8.80
N LEU A 380 -20.71 7.88 -8.65
CA LEU A 380 -20.63 6.92 -7.55
C LEU A 380 -20.60 7.63 -6.19
N LEU A 381 -19.75 8.65 -6.04
CA LEU A 381 -19.62 9.41 -4.80
C LEU A 381 -20.90 10.21 -4.49
N GLN A 382 -21.54 10.77 -5.52
CA GLN A 382 -22.83 11.44 -5.38
C GLN A 382 -23.92 10.46 -4.96
N GLY A 383 -23.96 9.25 -5.53
CA GLY A 383 -24.89 8.20 -5.12
C GLY A 383 -24.76 7.86 -3.63
N PHE A 384 -23.52 7.73 -3.11
CA PHE A 384 -23.32 7.55 -1.65
C PHE A 384 -23.85 8.74 -0.85
N LYS A 385 -23.62 9.97 -1.33
CA LYS A 385 -24.08 11.19 -0.69
C LYS A 385 -25.60 11.28 -0.64
N ASP A 386 -26.27 10.92 -1.71
CA ASP A 386 -27.73 10.95 -1.81
C ASP A 386 -28.37 9.92 -0.89
N ILE A 387 -27.80 8.72 -0.79
CA ILE A 387 -28.24 7.71 0.20
C ILE A 387 -28.08 8.24 1.63
N ALA A 388 -26.95 8.89 1.94
CA ALA A 388 -26.72 9.50 3.25
C ALA A 388 -27.75 10.60 3.57
N LYS A 389 -28.11 11.43 2.58
CA LYS A 389 -29.16 12.45 2.72
C LYS A 389 -30.53 11.84 2.99
N ASP A 390 -30.90 10.81 2.24
CA ASP A 390 -32.19 10.14 2.38
C ASP A 390 -32.36 9.51 3.76
N ILE A 391 -31.31 8.90 4.30
CA ILE A 391 -31.31 8.30 5.64
C ILE A 391 -31.39 9.36 6.73
N ALA A 392 -30.63 10.46 6.59
CA ALA A 392 -30.72 11.56 7.53
C ALA A 392 -32.15 12.14 7.59
N LYS A 393 -32.77 12.31 6.41
CA LYS A 393 -34.17 12.77 6.29
C LYS A 393 -35.16 11.77 6.91
N ALA A 394 -34.99 10.47 6.65
CA ALA A 394 -35.84 9.43 7.24
C ALA A 394 -35.76 9.41 8.77
N ASN A 395 -34.58 9.72 9.32
CA ASN A 395 -34.34 9.83 10.76
C ASN A 395 -34.73 11.20 11.36
N GLY A 396 -35.42 12.06 10.59
CA GLY A 396 -35.84 13.39 11.05
C GLY A 396 -34.68 14.34 11.37
N SER A 397 -33.48 14.06 10.86
CA SER A 397 -32.29 14.87 11.09
C SER A 397 -32.16 15.93 9.99
N GLU A 398 -32.21 17.20 10.37
CA GLU A 398 -31.84 18.30 9.47
C GLU A 398 -30.31 18.34 9.31
N LEU A 399 -29.83 18.21 8.07
CA LEU A 399 -28.40 18.27 7.77
C LEU A 399 -27.89 19.71 7.80
N LYS A 400 -27.61 20.24 9.00
CA LYS A 400 -27.22 21.66 9.23
C LYS A 400 -25.77 21.98 8.87
N GLY A 401 -25.05 21.05 8.23
CA GLY A 401 -23.65 21.24 7.84
C GLY A 401 -22.66 21.31 9.01
N ASN A 402 -23.02 20.86 10.22
CA ASN A 402 -22.07 20.72 11.33
C ASN A 402 -21.41 19.33 11.32
N GLN A 403 -20.20 19.23 11.87
CA GLN A 403 -19.36 18.03 11.78
C GLN A 403 -20.05 16.78 12.36
N ALA A 404 -20.78 16.89 13.47
CA ALA A 404 -21.40 15.75 14.13
C ALA A 404 -22.56 15.17 13.31
N ASP A 405 -23.39 16.04 12.71
CA ASP A 405 -24.50 15.62 11.85
C ASP A 405 -23.99 14.98 10.56
N ILE A 406 -22.88 15.51 10.01
CA ILE A 406 -22.25 14.98 8.81
C ILE A 406 -21.63 13.60 9.08
N GLU A 407 -20.83 13.45 10.13
CA GLU A 407 -20.24 12.16 10.51
C GLU A 407 -21.30 11.11 10.84
N LYS A 408 -22.44 11.52 11.40
CA LYS A 408 -23.58 10.61 11.64
C LYS A 408 -24.26 10.17 10.34
N ALA A 409 -24.47 11.08 9.39
CA ALA A 409 -25.16 10.77 8.13
C ALA A 409 -24.34 9.88 7.18
N TRP A 410 -23.00 10.02 7.20
CA TRP A 410 -22.11 9.15 6.44
C TRP A 410 -21.95 7.75 7.07
N ASN A 411 -22.39 7.57 8.32
CA ASN A 411 -22.37 6.26 8.97
C ASN A 411 -23.40 5.33 8.31
N GLY A 412 -23.00 4.08 8.09
CA GLY A 412 -23.73 3.11 7.28
C GLY A 412 -23.44 3.17 5.79
N THR A 413 -23.13 4.36 5.25
CA THR A 413 -22.96 4.57 3.81
C THR A 413 -21.50 4.47 3.38
N PHE A 414 -20.74 5.53 3.60
CA PHE A 414 -19.42 5.72 2.99
C PHE A 414 -18.44 6.46 3.90
N MET A 415 -17.17 6.04 3.84
CA MET A 415 -16.06 6.73 4.50
C MET A 415 -14.89 6.96 3.55
N THR A 416 -14.18 8.06 3.73
CA THR A 416 -12.83 8.24 3.18
C THR A 416 -11.84 8.63 4.27
N LYS A 417 -10.54 8.58 3.96
CA LYS A 417 -9.49 9.06 4.85
C LYS A 417 -9.69 10.54 5.15
N TYR A 418 -9.64 10.90 6.43
CA TYR A 418 -9.73 12.30 6.85
C TYR A 418 -8.71 12.64 7.94
N SER A 419 -8.49 13.94 8.17
CA SER A 419 -7.59 14.43 9.21
C SER A 419 -8.35 14.69 10.52
N GLY A 420 -8.10 13.86 11.52
CA GLY A 420 -8.56 14.03 12.90
C GLY A 420 -7.66 14.98 13.71
N THR A 421 -7.97 15.14 15.00
CA THR A 421 -7.14 15.95 15.93
C THR A 421 -5.78 15.32 16.23
N SER A 422 -5.69 14.00 16.19
CA SER A 422 -4.50 13.22 16.54
C SER A 422 -3.72 12.69 15.31
N GLY A 423 -4.13 13.06 14.10
CA GLY A 423 -3.54 12.58 12.84
C GLY A 423 -4.59 12.12 11.83
N SER A 424 -4.13 11.48 10.76
CA SER A 424 -5.02 10.89 9.76
C SER A 424 -5.74 9.66 10.30
N VAL A 425 -7.03 9.56 10.02
CA VAL A 425 -7.86 8.36 10.26
C VAL A 425 -8.02 7.66 8.91
N TYR A 426 -7.56 6.42 8.83
CA TYR A 426 -7.59 5.59 7.62
C TYR A 426 -8.82 4.68 7.62
N THR A 427 -9.28 4.28 6.44
CA THR A 427 -10.42 3.36 6.26
C THR A 427 -10.16 2.00 6.93
N SER A 428 -8.90 1.54 6.93
CA SER A 428 -8.50 0.31 7.61
C SER A 428 -8.82 0.33 9.12
N THR A 429 -8.83 1.50 9.76
CA THR A 429 -9.20 1.65 11.18
C THR A 429 -10.66 1.30 11.45
N SER A 430 -11.56 1.62 10.52
CA SER A 430 -12.97 1.22 10.61
C SER A 430 -13.17 -0.21 10.11
N PHE A 431 -12.40 -0.64 9.11
CA PHE A 431 -12.50 -1.99 8.55
C PHE A 431 -12.16 -3.08 9.56
N VAL A 432 -11.08 -2.94 10.33
CA VAL A 432 -10.65 -3.95 11.32
C VAL A 432 -11.68 -4.24 12.40
N ASN A 433 -12.66 -3.35 12.60
CA ASN A 433 -13.74 -3.54 13.54
C ASN A 433 -14.77 -4.58 13.05
N GLY A 434 -14.65 -5.13 11.84
CA GLY A 434 -15.58 -6.14 11.35
C GLY A 434 -16.97 -5.59 11.02
N THR A 435 -17.06 -4.29 10.76
CA THR A 435 -18.32 -3.58 10.51
C THR A 435 -18.30 -2.81 9.20
N THR A 436 -17.20 -2.87 8.44
CA THR A 436 -17.13 -2.30 7.10
C THR A 436 -17.19 -3.43 6.08
N LEU A 437 -18.05 -3.33 5.06
CA LEU A 437 -18.16 -4.37 4.04
C LEU A 437 -17.00 -4.29 3.04
N VAL A 438 -16.75 -3.12 2.44
CA VAL A 438 -15.61 -2.91 1.54
C VAL A 438 -14.72 -1.77 2.02
N GLY A 439 -13.42 -2.01 2.06
CA GLY A 439 -12.41 -0.99 2.31
C GLY A 439 -11.36 -0.95 1.23
N SER A 440 -10.93 0.24 0.83
CA SER A 440 -9.85 0.43 -0.13
C SER A 440 -8.73 1.25 0.47
N GLY A 441 -7.50 0.89 0.08
CA GLY A 441 -6.28 1.59 0.43
C GLY A 441 -5.03 0.91 -0.14
N SER A 442 -3.87 1.44 0.24
CA SER A 442 -2.59 1.00 -0.29
C SER A 442 -2.20 -0.41 0.21
N SER A 443 -1.66 -1.24 -0.68
CA SER A 443 -1.06 -2.54 -0.35
C SER A 443 0.09 -2.45 0.66
N ALA A 444 0.76 -1.29 0.77
CA ALA A 444 1.75 -1.03 1.81
C ALA A 444 1.14 -0.97 3.22
N GLY A 445 -0.17 -0.72 3.32
CA GLY A 445 -0.97 -0.73 4.53
C GLY A 445 -1.78 -2.01 4.74
N ALA A 446 -1.62 -3.03 3.91
CA ALA A 446 -2.44 -4.25 3.89
C ALA A 446 -2.58 -4.94 5.26
N TYR A 447 -1.49 -5.03 6.02
CA TYR A 447 -1.47 -5.63 7.36
C TYR A 447 -2.38 -4.92 8.37
N ASN A 448 -2.72 -3.65 8.13
CA ASN A 448 -3.63 -2.90 9.00
C ASN A 448 -5.07 -3.39 8.90
N TYR A 449 -5.44 -4.19 7.88
CA TYR A 449 -6.80 -4.72 7.73
C TYR A 449 -7.10 -5.91 8.65
N VAL A 450 -6.09 -6.46 9.34
CA VAL A 450 -6.22 -7.55 10.32
C VAL A 450 -5.66 -7.20 11.70
N GLY A 451 -5.26 -5.94 11.92
CA GLY A 451 -4.52 -5.48 13.09
C GLY A 451 -5.31 -5.49 14.42
N GLY A 452 -6.64 -5.39 14.36
CA GLY A 452 -7.55 -5.44 15.50
C GLY A 452 -7.41 -4.30 16.54
N PRO A 453 -8.50 -3.76 17.11
CA PRO A 453 -8.39 -2.78 18.20
C PRO A 453 -7.81 -3.41 19.48
N LYS A 454 -7.01 -2.62 20.22
CA LYS A 454 -6.63 -2.98 21.59
C LYS A 454 -7.78 -2.69 22.56
N TYR A 455 -7.99 -3.56 23.53
CA TYR A 455 -8.93 -3.37 24.63
C TYR A 455 -8.30 -3.81 25.94
N THR A 456 -8.69 -3.19 27.05
CA THR A 456 -8.23 -3.59 28.39
C THR A 456 -9.38 -4.28 29.11
N PRO A 457 -9.29 -5.59 29.43
CA PRO A 457 -10.31 -6.27 30.21
C PRO A 457 -10.53 -5.59 31.56
N SER A 458 -11.77 -5.54 32.04
CA SER A 458 -12.09 -4.98 33.36
C SER A 458 -11.26 -5.65 34.46
N GLY A 459 -10.58 -4.85 35.29
CA GLY A 459 -9.71 -5.35 36.37
C GLY A 459 -8.31 -5.80 35.91
N SER A 460 -7.97 -5.68 34.62
CA SER A 460 -6.63 -5.95 34.11
C SER A 460 -5.86 -4.64 33.86
N THR A 461 -4.55 -4.66 34.08
CA THR A 461 -3.63 -3.60 33.66
C THR A 461 -3.04 -3.85 32.26
N SER A 462 -3.31 -5.03 31.68
CA SER A 462 -2.76 -5.45 30.39
C SER A 462 -3.78 -5.32 29.28
N SER A 463 -3.46 -4.54 28.24
CA SER A 463 -4.29 -4.48 27.03
C SER A 463 -4.14 -5.76 26.20
N LYS A 464 -5.27 -6.33 25.78
CA LYS A 464 -5.39 -7.42 24.80
C LYS A 464 -5.78 -6.85 23.44
N THR A 465 -5.60 -7.62 22.37
CA THR A 465 -6.03 -7.23 21.01
C THR A 465 -7.26 -8.03 20.61
N LEU A 466 -8.30 -7.34 20.16
CA LEU A 466 -9.53 -7.94 19.65
C LEU A 466 -9.38 -8.09 18.13
N ARG A 467 -9.23 -9.33 17.65
CA ARG A 467 -9.13 -9.60 16.21
C ARG A 467 -10.50 -9.91 15.64
N LEU A 468 -11.22 -8.86 15.24
CA LEU A 468 -12.54 -8.98 14.61
C LEU A 468 -12.41 -9.30 13.11
N THR A 469 -11.37 -8.82 12.44
CA THR A 469 -11.14 -9.20 11.04
C THR A 469 -9.88 -10.05 10.95
N GLN A 470 -9.99 -11.21 10.27
CA GLN A 470 -8.89 -12.15 10.06
C GLN A 470 -8.60 -12.35 8.57
N ASN A 471 -7.47 -12.97 8.24
CA ASN A 471 -7.10 -13.27 6.85
C ASN A 471 -8.17 -14.14 6.13
N SER A 472 -8.85 -15.02 6.86
CA SER A 472 -9.93 -15.87 6.32
C SER A 472 -11.19 -15.09 5.97
N ASP A 473 -11.42 -13.93 6.58
CA ASP A 473 -12.60 -13.07 6.36
C ASP A 473 -12.46 -12.18 5.12
N ILE A 474 -11.27 -12.14 4.52
CA ILE A 474 -10.89 -11.14 3.53
C ILE A 474 -10.79 -11.74 2.13
N LEU A 475 -11.32 -11.00 1.15
CA LEU A 475 -11.06 -11.19 -0.28
C LEU A 475 -10.62 -9.86 -0.91
N THR A 476 -9.48 -9.84 -1.62
CA THR A 476 -8.90 -8.62 -2.22
C THR A 476 -9.48 -8.35 -3.58
N THR A 477 -10.09 -7.20 -3.89
CA THR A 477 -10.62 -6.87 -5.23
C THR A 477 -10.04 -5.58 -5.82
N SER A 478 -10.39 -5.27 -7.07
CA SER A 478 -9.96 -4.07 -7.81
C SER A 478 -10.80 -2.83 -7.47
N THR A 479 -10.72 -1.78 -8.28
CA THR A 479 -11.62 -0.61 -8.18
C THR A 479 -13.09 -1.02 -8.19
N ILE A 480 -13.90 -0.42 -7.31
CA ILE A 480 -15.35 -0.70 -7.25
C ILE A 480 -16.13 0.11 -8.29
N GLY A 481 -17.25 -0.45 -8.74
CA GLY A 481 -18.16 0.19 -9.68
C GLY A 481 -17.64 0.25 -11.13
N ASN A 482 -16.70 -0.64 -11.48
CA ASN A 482 -16.26 -0.83 -12.87
C ASN A 482 -16.13 -2.33 -13.21
N GLU A 483 -16.37 -2.67 -14.47
CA GLU A 483 -16.31 -4.07 -14.94
C GLU A 483 -14.87 -4.59 -15.10
N LYS A 484 -13.96 -3.69 -15.52
CA LYS A 484 -12.53 -3.99 -15.69
C LYS A 484 -11.76 -3.75 -14.40
N ASP A 485 -10.80 -4.63 -14.15
CA ASP A 485 -9.97 -4.59 -12.96
C ASP A 485 -8.82 -3.59 -13.12
N ALA A 486 -8.90 -2.47 -12.40
CA ALA A 486 -7.87 -1.44 -12.39
C ALA A 486 -7.35 -1.15 -10.97
N PHE A 487 -6.06 -0.88 -10.89
CA PHE A 487 -5.31 -0.60 -9.67
C PHE A 487 -4.39 0.59 -9.90
N MET A 488 -4.44 1.61 -9.04
CA MET A 488 -3.48 2.71 -9.11
C MET A 488 -2.14 2.22 -8.57
N SER A 489 -1.12 2.17 -9.42
CA SER A 489 0.24 1.84 -8.98
C SER A 489 1.02 3.09 -8.66
N GLN A 490 1.52 3.17 -7.44
CA GLN A 490 2.31 4.30 -6.92
C GLN A 490 3.37 3.80 -5.97
N GLY A 491 4.51 4.46 -5.95
CA GLY A 491 5.49 4.15 -4.93
C GLY A 491 6.72 5.02 -5.05
N PRO A 492 7.52 5.07 -3.98
CA PRO A 492 8.82 5.70 -4.05
C PRO A 492 9.73 4.98 -5.06
N GLY A 493 10.27 5.74 -5.99
CA GLY A 493 11.37 5.31 -6.84
C GLY A 493 12.70 5.90 -6.41
N LEU A 494 13.73 5.60 -7.18
CA LEU A 494 15.10 6.06 -6.97
C LEU A 494 15.44 7.11 -8.02
N ALA A 495 15.91 8.27 -7.55
CA ALA A 495 16.38 9.36 -8.39
C ALA A 495 17.68 9.91 -7.82
N GLY A 496 18.28 10.91 -8.46
CA GLY A 496 19.54 11.47 -7.96
C GLY A 496 20.05 12.68 -8.71
N PHE A 497 21.05 13.33 -8.13
CA PHE A 497 21.86 14.35 -8.78
C PHE A 497 23.25 13.81 -9.09
N LYS A 498 23.85 14.26 -10.20
CA LYS A 498 25.20 13.87 -10.64
C LYS A 498 26.20 14.20 -9.53
N SER A 499 27.15 13.29 -9.30
CA SER A 499 28.17 13.47 -8.27
C SER A 499 29.10 14.63 -8.62
N THR A 500 29.59 15.33 -7.61
CA THR A 500 30.50 16.48 -7.76
C THR A 500 31.74 16.31 -6.88
N GLY A 501 32.85 16.92 -7.28
CA GLY A 501 34.11 16.90 -6.52
C GLY A 501 35.20 16.06 -7.19
N GLU A 502 36.37 16.00 -6.57
CA GLU A 502 37.53 15.26 -7.08
C GLU A 502 37.30 13.73 -7.14
N ASN A 503 36.43 13.21 -6.26
CA ASN A 503 36.05 11.80 -6.16
C ASN A 503 34.74 11.47 -6.91
N ALA A 504 34.31 12.33 -7.84
CA ALA A 504 33.03 12.13 -8.53
C ALA A 504 33.01 10.81 -9.30
N ALA A 505 34.11 10.43 -9.96
CA ALA A 505 34.17 9.20 -10.75
C ALA A 505 33.95 7.94 -9.90
N GLU A 506 34.60 7.85 -8.75
CA GLU A 506 34.45 6.72 -7.81
C GLU A 506 33.04 6.69 -7.21
N LYS A 507 32.43 7.86 -7.00
CA LYS A 507 31.01 7.97 -6.59
C LYS A 507 30.06 7.46 -7.67
N GLU A 508 30.28 7.79 -8.93
CA GLU A 508 29.48 7.26 -10.05
C GLU A 508 29.57 5.73 -10.13
N THR A 509 30.78 5.17 -10.03
CA THR A 509 30.99 3.70 -9.96
C THR A 509 30.19 3.08 -8.80
N THR A 510 30.25 3.70 -7.62
CA THR A 510 29.47 3.26 -6.46
C THR A 510 27.97 3.34 -6.70
N VAL A 511 27.47 4.42 -7.31
CA VAL A 511 26.04 4.60 -7.62
C VAL A 511 25.54 3.51 -8.56
N THR A 512 26.23 3.27 -9.68
CA THR A 512 25.84 2.22 -10.65
C THR A 512 25.80 0.85 -9.99
N ALA A 513 26.86 0.46 -9.28
CA ALA A 513 26.92 -0.83 -8.61
C ALA A 513 25.82 -0.99 -7.54
N PHE A 514 25.47 0.09 -6.83
CA PHE A 514 24.41 0.04 -5.82
C PHE A 514 23.02 -0.07 -6.42
N LEU A 515 22.73 0.67 -7.50
CA LEU A 515 21.46 0.56 -8.22
C LEU A 515 21.25 -0.87 -8.73
N GLN A 516 22.28 -1.49 -9.32
CA GLN A 516 22.22 -2.88 -9.78
C GLN A 516 22.06 -3.87 -8.62
N TYR A 517 22.72 -3.63 -7.48
CA TYR A 517 22.66 -4.49 -6.29
C TYR A 517 21.26 -4.52 -5.66
N ILE A 518 20.64 -3.37 -5.44
CA ILE A 518 19.32 -3.32 -4.77
C ILE A 518 18.18 -3.84 -5.66
N MET A 519 18.36 -3.83 -6.98
CA MET A 519 17.40 -4.39 -7.94
C MET A 519 17.49 -5.91 -8.07
N GLN A 520 18.48 -6.56 -7.44
CA GLN A 520 18.58 -8.01 -7.44
C GLN A 520 17.37 -8.68 -6.75
N PRO A 521 16.97 -9.88 -7.18
CA PRO A 521 15.72 -10.52 -6.72
C PRO A 521 15.59 -10.61 -5.19
N VAL A 522 16.64 -11.06 -4.52
CA VAL A 522 16.64 -11.27 -3.06
C VAL A 522 16.57 -9.93 -2.33
N GLN A 523 17.42 -8.97 -2.70
CA GLN A 523 17.50 -7.65 -2.07
C GLN A 523 16.16 -6.90 -2.17
N SER A 524 15.57 -6.87 -3.37
CA SER A 524 14.29 -6.21 -3.61
C SER A 524 13.14 -6.90 -2.88
N ALA A 525 13.09 -8.25 -2.88
CA ALA A 525 12.08 -8.99 -2.14
C ALA A 525 12.19 -8.79 -0.62
N GLN A 526 13.39 -8.81 -0.05
CA GLN A 526 13.61 -8.55 1.37
C GLN A 526 13.21 -7.12 1.75
N PHE A 527 13.55 -6.13 0.92
CA PHE A 527 13.10 -4.76 1.11
C PHE A 527 11.57 -4.66 1.11
N ALA A 528 10.92 -5.28 0.14
CA ALA A 528 9.46 -5.32 0.04
C ALA A 528 8.82 -5.94 1.30
N LEU A 529 9.33 -7.07 1.79
CA LEU A 529 8.81 -7.72 3.00
C LEU A 529 9.01 -6.89 4.28
N LYS A 530 10.14 -6.19 4.41
CA LYS A 530 10.40 -5.33 5.58
C LYS A 530 9.53 -4.07 5.59
N THR A 531 9.10 -3.60 4.42
CA THR A 531 8.43 -2.29 4.25
C THR A 531 6.95 -2.40 3.87
N ASN A 532 6.48 -3.61 3.54
CA ASN A 532 5.19 -3.90 2.89
C ASN A 532 5.00 -3.26 1.51
N TYR A 533 6.01 -2.60 0.96
CA TYR A 533 6.01 -2.36 -0.48
C TYR A 533 6.06 -3.69 -1.23
N MET A 534 5.73 -3.64 -2.51
CA MET A 534 5.84 -4.74 -3.45
C MET A 534 7.07 -4.52 -4.32
N PRO A 535 7.77 -5.60 -4.72
CA PRO A 535 8.85 -5.50 -5.68
C PRO A 535 8.34 -5.05 -7.06
N ALA A 536 9.19 -4.35 -7.80
CA ALA A 536 8.88 -3.91 -9.17
C ALA A 536 9.13 -4.99 -10.24
N THR A 537 10.01 -5.97 -9.97
CA THR A 537 10.44 -6.99 -10.93
C THR A 537 9.74 -8.34 -10.70
N LYS A 538 9.54 -9.09 -11.79
CA LYS A 538 8.89 -10.42 -11.79
C LYS A 538 9.62 -11.40 -10.87
N SER A 539 10.95 -11.47 -10.98
CA SER A 539 11.80 -12.37 -10.20
C SER A 539 11.75 -12.09 -8.69
N SER A 540 11.77 -10.82 -8.30
CA SER A 540 11.62 -10.44 -6.88
C SER A 540 10.22 -10.74 -6.36
N MET A 541 9.19 -10.55 -7.21
CA MET A 541 7.80 -10.84 -6.87
C MET A 541 7.58 -12.34 -6.61
N GLU A 542 8.29 -13.23 -7.31
CA GLU A 542 8.24 -14.67 -7.05
C GLU A 542 8.71 -15.02 -5.64
N ILE A 543 9.80 -14.41 -5.16
CA ILE A 543 10.26 -14.61 -3.77
C ILE A 543 9.24 -14.01 -2.81
N TYR A 544 8.81 -12.77 -3.04
CA TYR A 544 7.87 -12.05 -2.18
C TYR A 544 6.54 -12.82 -1.99
N LYS A 545 5.97 -13.35 -3.08
CA LYS A 545 4.72 -14.12 -3.09
C LYS A 545 4.72 -15.26 -2.07
N ASN A 546 5.83 -16.01 -2.01
CA ASN A 546 5.94 -17.19 -1.14
C ASN A 546 5.91 -16.85 0.36
N TYR A 547 6.32 -15.64 0.76
CA TYR A 547 6.16 -15.22 2.16
C TYR A 547 4.71 -14.83 2.48
N ILE A 548 4.09 -14.04 1.60
CA ILE A 548 2.75 -13.50 1.85
C ILE A 548 1.65 -14.55 1.72
N ASP A 549 1.85 -15.60 0.92
CA ASP A 549 0.93 -16.73 0.75
C ASP A 549 1.16 -17.88 1.72
N GLY A 550 2.15 -17.76 2.61
CA GLY A 550 2.44 -18.73 3.67
C GLY A 550 3.24 -19.95 3.23
N THR A 551 3.73 -20.00 1.98
CA THR A 551 4.62 -21.08 1.52
C THR A 551 5.94 -21.08 2.30
N TYR A 552 6.48 -19.89 2.58
CA TYR A 552 7.58 -19.66 3.50
C TYR A 552 7.07 -18.87 4.72
N ASN A 553 7.14 -19.46 5.92
CA ASN A 553 6.73 -18.78 7.15
C ASN A 553 7.94 -18.13 7.85
N ASN A 554 8.05 -16.80 7.77
CA ASN A 554 9.13 -16.05 8.39
C ASN A 554 9.22 -16.25 9.91
N THR A 555 8.08 -16.31 10.61
CA THR A 555 8.06 -16.43 12.07
C THR A 555 8.59 -17.78 12.51
N ASP A 556 8.14 -18.86 11.86
CA ASP A 556 8.58 -20.22 12.17
C ASP A 556 10.06 -20.39 11.82
N ALA A 557 10.48 -19.95 10.64
CA ALA A 557 11.86 -20.02 10.19
C ALA A 557 12.82 -19.24 11.11
N PHE A 558 12.40 -18.05 11.55
CA PHE A 558 13.18 -17.20 12.44
C PHE A 558 13.33 -17.80 13.84
N ASN A 559 12.22 -18.27 14.42
CA ASN A 559 12.22 -18.95 15.72
C ASN A 559 13.08 -20.22 15.68
N PHE A 560 12.95 -21.01 14.61
CA PHE A 560 13.75 -22.20 14.39
C PHE A 560 15.25 -21.86 14.32
N LYS A 561 15.65 -20.88 13.50
CA LYS A 561 17.04 -20.43 13.35
C LYS A 561 17.65 -19.97 14.68
N ASN A 562 16.93 -19.15 15.44
CA ASN A 562 17.43 -18.65 16.72
C ASN A 562 17.51 -19.73 17.80
N ASN A 563 16.49 -20.58 17.92
CA ASN A 563 16.51 -21.69 18.88
C ASN A 563 17.62 -22.69 18.54
N LYS A 564 17.81 -23.00 17.25
CA LYS A 564 18.92 -23.84 16.76
C LYS A 564 20.27 -23.26 17.16
N ARG A 565 20.51 -21.97 16.87
CA ARG A 565 21.75 -21.26 17.25
C ARG A 565 22.01 -21.33 18.75
N ASP A 566 21.00 -21.07 19.56
CA ASP A 566 21.17 -20.99 21.01
C ASP A 566 21.42 -22.36 21.64
N ILE A 567 20.74 -23.41 21.16
CA ILE A 567 21.00 -24.78 21.61
C ILE A 567 22.40 -25.24 21.18
N LEU A 568 22.84 -24.94 19.95
CA LEU A 568 24.20 -25.29 19.50
C LEU A 568 25.27 -24.65 20.40
N LYS A 569 25.08 -23.40 20.82
CA LYS A 569 25.96 -22.74 21.80
C LYS A 569 25.95 -23.45 23.17
N LEU A 570 24.78 -23.91 23.64
CA LEU A 570 24.68 -24.66 24.90
C LEU A 570 25.37 -26.03 24.83
N ILE A 571 25.26 -26.72 23.69
CA ILE A 571 25.97 -27.98 23.42
C ILE A 571 27.49 -27.74 23.45
N GLU A 572 27.97 -26.69 22.77
CA GLU A 572 29.39 -26.33 22.75
C GLU A 572 29.94 -25.99 24.14
N ASN A 573 29.09 -25.45 25.01
CA ASN A 573 29.41 -25.15 26.40
C ASN A 573 29.18 -26.34 27.37
N ASN A 574 28.89 -27.54 26.86
CA ASN A 574 28.60 -28.74 27.67
C ASN A 574 27.49 -28.55 28.72
N SER A 575 26.42 -27.84 28.36
CA SER A 575 25.29 -27.62 29.26
C SER A 575 24.43 -28.88 29.45
N ASP A 576 24.15 -29.23 30.71
CA ASP A 576 23.24 -30.33 31.08
C ASP A 576 21.83 -30.17 30.49
N ILE A 577 21.41 -28.93 30.19
CA ILE A 577 20.10 -28.61 29.59
C ILE A 577 19.91 -29.28 28.23
N THR A 578 21.01 -29.56 27.52
CA THR A 578 21.00 -30.13 26.17
C THR A 578 21.23 -31.64 26.14
N LYS A 579 21.24 -32.30 27.31
CA LYS A 579 21.48 -33.74 27.42
C LYS A 579 20.47 -34.53 26.59
N GLY A 580 20.97 -35.34 25.64
CA GLY A 580 20.16 -36.14 24.73
C GLY A 580 19.82 -35.47 23.40
N ILE A 581 20.30 -34.24 23.16
CA ILE A 581 20.18 -33.56 21.86
C ILE A 581 21.43 -33.84 21.03
N SER A 582 21.27 -34.44 19.85
CA SER A 582 22.35 -34.70 18.89
C SER A 582 22.75 -33.41 18.15
N LYS A 583 24.04 -33.02 18.22
CA LYS A 583 24.57 -31.84 17.51
C LYS A 583 24.42 -31.99 15.99
N ASP A 584 24.70 -33.18 15.47
CA ASP A 584 24.68 -33.45 14.04
C ASP A 584 23.26 -33.41 13.50
N ASP A 585 22.30 -34.05 14.20
CA ASP A 585 20.89 -34.00 13.80
C ASP A 585 20.34 -32.57 13.86
N LEU A 586 20.67 -31.81 14.91
CA LEU A 586 20.25 -30.43 15.03
C LEU A 586 20.86 -29.55 13.93
N THR A 587 22.12 -29.81 13.56
CA THR A 587 22.82 -29.09 12.48
C THR A 587 22.18 -29.38 11.12
N ALA A 588 21.78 -30.62 10.86
CA ALA A 588 21.10 -31.02 9.63
C ALA A 588 19.61 -30.63 9.56
N ALA A 589 18.96 -30.40 10.70
CA ALA A 589 17.54 -30.10 10.77
C ALA A 589 17.17 -28.75 10.12
N HIS A 590 15.99 -28.74 9.50
CA HIS A 590 15.42 -27.58 8.81
C HIS A 590 13.95 -27.36 9.23
N TYR A 591 13.49 -26.11 9.31
CA TYR A 591 12.15 -25.83 9.86
C TYR A 591 11.00 -26.45 9.03
N LEU A 592 11.22 -26.63 7.73
CA LEU A 592 10.24 -27.26 6.83
C LEU A 592 10.28 -28.79 6.87
N ASP A 593 11.27 -29.45 7.48
CA ASP A 593 11.29 -30.93 7.55
C ASP A 593 10.30 -31.50 8.60
N GLY A 594 9.59 -30.63 9.32
CA GLY A 594 8.67 -31.01 10.39
C GLY A 594 9.33 -31.19 11.76
N SER A 595 10.65 -31.01 11.86
CA SER A 595 11.36 -31.00 13.14
C SER A 595 10.95 -29.81 13.98
N THR A 596 10.87 -30.02 15.29
CA THR A 596 10.49 -28.98 16.26
C THR A 596 11.64 -28.72 17.22
N ILE A 597 11.99 -27.45 17.41
CA ILE A 597 12.95 -26.98 18.41
C ILE A 597 12.23 -26.08 19.40
N THR A 598 12.21 -26.48 20.67
CA THR A 598 11.56 -25.72 21.75
C THR A 598 12.59 -25.30 22.78
N VAL A 599 12.54 -24.03 23.18
CA VAL A 599 13.33 -23.50 24.30
C VAL A 599 12.40 -22.82 25.30
N LYS A 600 12.62 -23.07 26.60
CA LYS A 600 11.97 -22.35 27.69
C LYS A 600 12.99 -21.44 28.34
N ARG A 601 12.60 -20.19 28.59
CA ARG A 601 13.46 -19.18 29.21
C ARG A 601 12.89 -18.73 30.56
N ASP A 602 13.78 -18.33 31.46
CA ASP A 602 13.41 -17.67 32.72
C ASP A 602 13.14 -16.16 32.51
N GLU A 603 12.82 -15.46 33.59
CA GLU A 603 12.58 -14.00 33.61
C GLU A 603 13.80 -13.17 33.21
N ASN A 604 14.99 -13.74 33.32
CA ASN A 604 16.27 -13.14 32.92
C ASN A 604 16.67 -13.53 31.49
N ASN A 605 15.76 -14.16 30.74
CA ASN A 605 15.95 -14.63 29.37
C ASN A 605 16.99 -15.77 29.21
N ASN A 606 17.41 -16.41 30.31
CA ASN A 606 18.28 -17.57 30.28
C ASN A 606 17.48 -18.81 29.86
N ILE A 607 18.08 -19.66 29.04
CA ILE A 607 17.47 -20.94 28.69
C ILE A 607 17.55 -21.86 29.90
N ILE A 608 16.39 -22.38 30.32
CA ILE A 608 16.26 -23.33 31.45
C ILE A 608 15.81 -24.71 31.00
N GLN A 609 15.33 -24.83 29.75
CA GLN A 609 14.93 -26.10 29.15
C GLN A 609 15.07 -25.99 27.63
N ALA A 610 15.58 -27.05 27.00
CA ALA A 610 15.64 -27.18 25.56
C ALA A 610 15.14 -28.58 25.15
N SER A 611 14.45 -28.67 24.02
CA SER A 611 14.13 -29.94 23.39
C SER A 611 14.21 -29.83 21.87
N PHE A 612 14.60 -30.95 21.26
CA PHE A 612 14.61 -31.14 19.83
C PHE A 612 13.91 -32.46 19.52
N LYS A 613 12.96 -32.42 18.59
CA LYS A 613 12.31 -33.61 18.05
C LYS A 613 12.47 -33.57 16.54
N LYS A 614 13.24 -34.52 16.01
CA LYS A 614 13.31 -34.80 14.58
C LYS A 614 12.03 -35.52 14.16
N LEU A 615 11.48 -35.15 13.02
CA LEU A 615 10.40 -35.93 12.42
C LEU A 615 11.00 -37.09 11.64
N GLU A 616 10.51 -38.30 11.91
CA GLU A 616 10.87 -39.51 11.17
C GLU A 616 9.72 -39.85 10.21
N GLY A 617 10.00 -39.99 8.90
CA GLY A 617 9.01 -40.35 7.88
C GLY A 617 8.94 -39.36 6.71
N GLU A 618 7.80 -39.33 6.02
CA GLU A 618 7.55 -38.40 4.93
C GLU A 618 7.52 -36.95 5.43
N ASN A 619 8.12 -36.06 4.65
CA ASN A 619 8.21 -34.65 4.98
C ASN A 619 6.82 -33.98 4.86
N PRO A 620 6.24 -33.46 5.96
CA PRO A 620 4.90 -32.90 5.96
C PRO A 620 4.78 -31.62 5.13
N ASN A 621 5.90 -31.01 4.74
CA ASN A 621 5.94 -29.81 3.90
C ASN A 621 6.62 -30.08 2.55
N LYS A 622 6.63 -31.33 2.06
CA LYS A 622 7.24 -31.70 0.77
C LYS A 622 6.83 -30.74 -0.36
N ASP A 623 5.53 -30.48 -0.49
CA ASP A 623 5.00 -29.60 -1.55
C ASP A 623 5.51 -28.15 -1.43
N ARG A 624 5.67 -27.64 -0.19
CA ARG A 624 6.26 -26.32 0.05
C ARG A 624 7.72 -26.28 -0.37
N ILE A 625 8.48 -27.32 -0.03
CA ILE A 625 9.90 -27.44 -0.37
C ILE A 625 10.09 -27.50 -1.88
N GLU A 626 9.29 -28.31 -2.57
CA GLU A 626 9.29 -28.41 -4.03
C GLU A 626 8.94 -27.05 -4.68
N SER A 627 7.92 -26.37 -4.16
CA SER A 627 7.53 -25.03 -4.63
C SER A 627 8.66 -24.01 -4.45
N LEU A 628 9.31 -23.98 -3.29
CA LEU A 628 10.42 -23.06 -3.02
C LEU A 628 11.67 -23.37 -3.85
N ASN A 629 12.00 -24.66 -4.03
CA ASN A 629 13.12 -25.06 -4.89
C ASN A 629 12.85 -24.74 -6.37
N ALA A 630 11.59 -24.82 -6.82
CA ALA A 630 11.23 -24.41 -8.18
C ALA A 630 11.52 -22.93 -8.44
N VAL A 631 11.29 -22.06 -7.44
CA VAL A 631 11.68 -20.63 -7.53
C VAL A 631 13.21 -20.51 -7.63
N PHE A 632 13.97 -21.25 -6.84
CA PHE A 632 15.44 -21.27 -6.95
C PHE A 632 15.93 -21.67 -8.34
N ASP A 633 15.39 -22.77 -8.87
CA ASP A 633 15.80 -23.31 -10.16
C ASP A 633 15.45 -22.33 -11.29
N LYS A 634 14.26 -21.71 -11.23
CA LYS A 634 13.82 -20.67 -12.19
C LYS A 634 14.75 -19.46 -12.19
N LEU A 635 15.11 -18.93 -11.01
CA LEU A 635 15.92 -17.71 -10.92
C LEU A 635 17.40 -17.91 -11.28
N ASN A 636 17.93 -19.13 -11.16
CA ASN A 636 19.34 -19.40 -11.43
C ASN A 636 19.60 -20.02 -12.81
N ASN A 637 18.56 -20.19 -13.66
CA ASN A 637 18.67 -20.79 -14.99
C ASN A 637 19.47 -22.11 -15.01
N LYS A 638 19.42 -22.91 -13.92
CA LYS A 638 20.25 -24.11 -13.79
C LYS A 638 19.59 -25.30 -14.49
N THR A 639 20.28 -25.84 -15.49
CA THR A 639 19.94 -27.10 -16.16
C THR A 639 20.37 -28.34 -15.37
N GLU A 640 21.39 -28.22 -14.51
CA GLU A 640 21.85 -29.29 -13.60
C GLU A 640 21.35 -29.01 -12.17
N LYS A 641 20.53 -29.93 -11.65
CA LYS A 641 20.04 -29.85 -10.27
C LYS A 641 21.22 -30.05 -9.32
N GLU A 642 21.52 -29.07 -8.47
CA GLU A 642 22.32 -29.33 -7.27
C GLU A 642 21.54 -30.34 -6.41
N ASP A 643 22.13 -31.46 -5.99
CA ASP A 643 21.48 -32.48 -5.14
C ASP A 643 21.20 -32.04 -3.69
N ASN A 644 21.14 -30.73 -3.44
CA ASN A 644 20.74 -30.17 -2.16
C ASN A 644 19.21 -30.02 -2.13
N GLN A 645 18.53 -30.62 -1.15
CA GLN A 645 17.08 -30.50 -0.97
C GLN A 645 16.63 -29.10 -0.48
N TRP A 646 17.56 -28.26 -0.01
CA TRP A 646 17.31 -26.94 0.60
C TRP A 646 17.85 -25.77 -0.25
N ARG A 647 17.87 -25.89 -1.59
CA ARG A 647 18.48 -24.86 -2.47
C ARG A 647 17.86 -23.47 -2.27
N PHE A 648 16.56 -23.43 -1.98
CA PHE A 648 15.84 -22.19 -1.71
C PHE A 648 16.42 -21.37 -0.55
N GLU A 649 17.17 -21.95 0.40
CA GLU A 649 17.79 -21.19 1.50
C GLU A 649 18.76 -20.10 1.00
N LYS A 650 19.24 -20.23 -0.24
CA LYS A 650 20.05 -19.20 -0.91
C LYS A 650 19.24 -17.95 -1.31
N LEU A 651 17.91 -18.05 -1.34
CA LEU A 651 16.99 -16.96 -1.68
C LEU A 651 16.18 -16.46 -0.48
N PHE A 652 15.88 -17.35 0.47
CA PHE A 652 14.99 -17.09 1.59
C PHE A 652 15.77 -17.02 2.90
N GLU A 653 15.80 -15.84 3.51
CA GLU A 653 16.37 -15.65 4.84
C GLU A 653 15.29 -15.23 5.85
N PRO A 654 15.33 -15.75 7.09
CA PRO A 654 14.47 -15.26 8.14
C PRO A 654 14.78 -13.79 8.46
N LEU A 655 13.77 -12.94 8.36
CA LEU A 655 13.85 -11.50 8.53
C LEU A 655 13.55 -11.12 9.98
N ALA A 656 14.44 -10.34 10.58
CA ALA A 656 14.25 -9.75 11.90
C ALA A 656 13.37 -8.49 11.85
N ASP A 657 12.72 -8.18 12.97
CA ASP A 657 11.97 -6.95 13.16
C ASP A 657 12.91 -5.76 13.30
N TYR A 658 12.48 -4.62 12.77
CA TYR A 658 13.26 -3.38 12.83
C TYR A 658 13.50 -2.92 14.29
N SER A 659 12.61 -3.30 15.20
CA SER A 659 12.72 -2.96 16.63
C SER A 659 13.63 -3.90 17.43
N SER A 660 13.95 -5.09 16.90
CA SER A 660 14.78 -6.08 17.61
C SER A 660 15.29 -7.18 16.66
N SER A 661 16.60 -7.40 16.69
CA SER A 661 17.26 -8.52 15.99
C SER A 661 16.87 -9.91 16.51
N ASP A 662 16.16 -9.99 17.65
CA ASP A 662 15.75 -11.24 18.30
C ASP A 662 14.27 -11.56 18.08
N LYS A 663 13.54 -10.73 17.32
CA LYS A 663 12.14 -10.95 16.98
C LYS A 663 11.97 -11.09 15.48
N ALA A 664 11.11 -12.02 15.06
CA ALA A 664 10.73 -12.14 13.66
C ALA A 664 10.04 -10.84 13.21
N ASN A 665 10.30 -10.45 11.98
CA ASN A 665 9.70 -9.25 11.40
C ASN A 665 8.17 -9.38 11.37
N THR A 666 7.49 -8.44 12.02
CA THR A 666 6.02 -8.44 12.15
C THR A 666 5.28 -8.10 10.85
N ARG A 667 5.99 -7.63 9.82
CA ARG A 667 5.46 -7.26 8.50
C ARG A 667 5.69 -8.34 7.45
N ALA A 668 6.77 -9.12 7.57
CA ALA A 668 7.05 -10.28 6.72
C ALA A 668 6.19 -11.49 7.13
N VAL A 669 4.87 -11.35 7.01
CA VAL A 669 3.87 -12.32 7.46
C VAL A 669 2.85 -12.60 6.36
N THR A 670 2.03 -13.63 6.56
CA THR A 670 0.94 -13.94 5.65
C THR A 670 -0.06 -12.80 5.56
N SER A 671 -0.48 -12.47 4.34
CA SER A 671 -1.36 -11.34 4.05
C SER A 671 -2.40 -11.77 3.04
N ALA A 672 -3.65 -11.93 3.50
CA ALA A 672 -4.75 -12.21 2.59
C ALA A 672 -4.93 -11.13 1.54
N VAL A 673 -4.66 -9.88 1.93
CA VAL A 673 -4.77 -8.73 1.04
C VAL A 673 -3.75 -8.82 -0.10
N ASN A 674 -2.46 -8.91 0.23
CA ASN A 674 -1.40 -8.92 -0.79
C ASN A 674 -1.37 -10.25 -1.55
N ALA A 675 -1.59 -11.39 -0.89
CA ALA A 675 -1.62 -12.69 -1.57
C ALA A 675 -2.79 -12.78 -2.55
N GLY A 676 -3.98 -12.27 -2.17
CA GLY A 676 -5.12 -12.19 -3.09
C GLY A 676 -4.83 -11.28 -4.29
N TYR A 677 -4.21 -10.12 -4.08
CA TYR A 677 -3.79 -9.27 -5.19
C TYR A 677 -2.80 -9.97 -6.13
N VAL A 678 -1.73 -10.55 -5.57
CA VAL A 678 -0.68 -11.20 -6.38
C VAL A 678 -1.24 -12.41 -7.13
N ASN A 679 -1.97 -13.28 -6.43
CA ASN A 679 -2.45 -14.53 -7.01
C ASN A 679 -3.57 -14.31 -8.03
N ASP A 680 -4.53 -13.45 -7.69
CA ASP A 680 -5.76 -13.34 -8.48
C ASP A 680 -5.62 -12.30 -9.61
N PHE A 681 -4.72 -11.31 -9.48
CA PHE A 681 -4.57 -10.22 -10.46
C PHE A 681 -3.18 -10.10 -11.08
N LEU A 682 -2.10 -10.39 -10.35
CA LEU A 682 -0.75 -10.27 -10.93
C LEU A 682 -0.27 -11.53 -11.64
N THR A 683 -0.76 -12.72 -11.28
CA THR A 683 -0.30 -13.97 -11.90
C THR A 683 -0.28 -13.92 -13.44
N PRO A 684 -1.30 -13.38 -14.14
CA PRO A 684 -1.26 -13.24 -15.60
C PRO A 684 -0.06 -12.40 -16.08
N LEU A 685 0.27 -11.31 -15.38
CA LEU A 685 1.39 -10.41 -15.71
C LEU A 685 2.77 -11.00 -15.33
N LEU A 686 2.80 -11.96 -14.40
CA LEU A 686 4.01 -12.68 -13.99
C LEU A 686 4.31 -13.87 -14.91
N SER A 687 3.31 -14.37 -15.62
CA SER A 687 3.45 -15.41 -16.62
C SER A 687 3.81 -14.83 -17.99
N ASP A 688 4.60 -15.54 -18.78
CA ASP A 688 4.84 -15.16 -20.19
C ASP A 688 3.64 -15.49 -21.10
N SER A 689 2.54 -16.02 -20.53
CA SER A 689 1.30 -16.36 -21.23
C SER A 689 0.31 -15.18 -21.22
N ASN A 690 -0.06 -14.71 -22.41
CA ASN A 690 -1.10 -13.70 -22.66
C ASN A 690 -2.53 -14.24 -22.46
N GLU A 691 -2.84 -14.85 -21.31
CA GLU A 691 -4.19 -15.35 -21.03
C GLU A 691 -5.09 -14.29 -20.37
N GLY A 692 -5.85 -13.59 -21.22
CA GLY A 692 -7.30 -13.40 -21.04
C GLY A 692 -7.86 -12.39 -20.03
N SER A 693 -7.14 -11.94 -19.00
CA SER A 693 -7.61 -10.86 -18.11
C SER A 693 -6.58 -9.73 -18.02
N GLN A 694 -6.97 -8.52 -18.44
CA GLN A 694 -6.08 -7.37 -18.41
C GLN A 694 -6.19 -6.72 -17.04
N THR A 695 -5.35 -7.14 -16.10
CA THR A 695 -5.09 -6.38 -14.87
C THR A 695 -4.47 -5.04 -15.26
N LEU A 696 -5.19 -3.94 -15.07
CA LEU A 696 -4.75 -2.60 -15.44
C LEU A 696 -4.02 -1.94 -14.26
N LEU A 697 -2.70 -1.85 -14.35
CA LEU A 697 -1.88 -1.15 -13.36
C LEU A 697 -1.64 0.28 -13.82
N VAL A 698 -2.53 1.19 -13.41
CA VAL A 698 -2.51 2.56 -13.92
C VAL A 698 -1.42 3.41 -13.27
N THR A 699 -0.66 4.07 -14.12
CA THR A 699 0.26 5.16 -13.77
C THR A 699 -0.05 6.40 -14.59
N SER A 700 0.60 7.52 -14.28
CA SER A 700 0.56 8.72 -15.12
C SER A 700 1.98 9.14 -15.46
N THR A 701 2.16 9.76 -16.62
CA THR A 701 3.42 10.45 -16.92
C THR A 701 3.72 11.46 -15.82
N PRO A 702 4.94 11.52 -15.30
CA PRO A 702 5.26 12.42 -14.20
C PRO A 702 5.03 13.87 -14.62
N SER A 703 4.43 14.67 -13.73
CA SER A 703 4.27 16.12 -13.96
C SER A 703 4.60 16.94 -12.72
N PRO A 704 5.28 18.08 -12.89
CA PRO A 704 5.55 19.01 -11.80
C PRO A 704 4.31 19.54 -11.06
N ILE A 705 3.10 19.42 -11.65
CA ILE A 705 1.83 19.76 -11.00
C ILE A 705 1.05 18.54 -10.49
N GLY A 706 1.48 17.31 -10.78
CA GLY A 706 0.76 16.07 -10.45
C GLY A 706 0.41 15.96 -8.96
N ASP A 707 1.40 16.15 -8.09
CA ASP A 707 1.19 16.17 -6.63
C ASP A 707 0.26 17.31 -6.18
N THR A 708 0.35 18.48 -6.83
CA THR A 708 -0.52 19.61 -6.53
C THR A 708 -1.97 19.29 -6.89
N PHE A 709 -2.19 18.61 -8.01
CA PHE A 709 -3.49 18.19 -8.49
C PHE A 709 -4.11 17.12 -7.58
N ARG A 710 -3.38 16.05 -7.25
CA ARG A 710 -3.83 15.00 -6.33
C ARG A 710 -4.21 15.56 -4.95
N ASN A 711 -3.34 16.39 -4.37
CA ASN A 711 -3.63 17.07 -3.11
C ASN A 711 -4.82 18.03 -3.23
N GLY A 712 -4.97 18.71 -4.37
CA GLY A 712 -6.10 19.58 -4.67
C GLY A 712 -7.43 18.84 -4.63
N ILE A 713 -7.52 17.65 -5.25
CA ILE A 713 -8.72 16.80 -5.21
C ILE A 713 -9.08 16.47 -3.76
N LYS A 714 -8.09 15.96 -3.01
CA LYS A 714 -8.28 15.58 -1.61
C LYS A 714 -8.74 16.77 -0.75
N SER A 715 -8.12 17.93 -0.94
CA SER A 715 -8.46 19.16 -0.23
C SER A 715 -9.87 19.66 -0.57
N ALA A 716 -10.28 19.58 -1.84
CA ALA A 716 -11.60 19.98 -2.32
C ALA A 716 -12.73 19.05 -1.85
N ILE A 717 -12.43 17.76 -1.66
CA ILE A 717 -13.42 16.74 -1.29
C ILE A 717 -13.56 16.60 0.23
N VAL A 718 -12.46 16.54 1.00
CA VAL A 718 -12.54 16.12 2.42
C VAL A 718 -11.66 16.87 3.43
N GLU A 719 -10.56 17.56 3.08
CA GLU A 719 -9.65 18.07 4.14
C GLU A 719 -10.09 19.37 4.83
N ALA A 720 -10.79 20.26 4.13
CA ALA A 720 -11.22 21.57 4.67
C ALA A 720 -12.62 21.51 5.29
N LYS A 721 -12.75 20.94 6.50
CA LYS A 721 -14.03 20.78 7.23
C LYS A 721 -15.00 21.97 7.03
N ASN A 722 -16.26 21.65 6.69
CA ASN A 722 -17.40 22.54 6.40
C ASN A 722 -17.37 23.28 5.04
N ASN A 723 -16.27 23.26 4.29
CA ASN A 723 -16.15 23.94 2.99
C ASN A 723 -15.90 22.99 1.81
N THR A 724 -15.84 21.68 2.05
CA THR A 724 -15.62 20.68 0.99
C THR A 724 -16.91 20.00 0.57
N ILE A 725 -16.85 19.31 -0.58
CA ILE A 725 -17.97 18.57 -1.17
C ILE A 725 -18.55 17.53 -0.19
N MET A 726 -17.72 16.80 0.57
CA MET A 726 -18.24 15.79 1.52
C MET A 726 -18.96 16.40 2.72
N TYR A 727 -18.56 17.59 3.16
CA TYR A 727 -19.11 18.23 4.36
C TYR A 727 -20.20 19.26 4.05
N ASN A 728 -20.41 19.61 2.78
CA ASN A 728 -21.47 20.52 2.37
C ASN A 728 -22.53 19.78 1.53
N TRP A 729 -23.70 19.54 2.12
CA TRP A 729 -24.76 18.76 1.49
C TRP A 729 -25.38 19.39 0.24
N ASP A 730 -25.24 20.70 0.06
CA ASP A 730 -25.80 21.43 -1.08
C ASP A 730 -24.88 21.45 -2.32
N ILE A 731 -23.63 20.96 -2.18
CA ILE A 731 -22.64 20.95 -3.25
C ILE A 731 -22.50 19.53 -3.80
N ASP A 732 -22.80 19.31 -5.07
CA ASP A 732 -22.63 18.00 -5.70
C ASP A 732 -21.18 17.72 -6.11
N PHE A 733 -20.82 16.44 -6.25
CA PHE A 733 -19.47 16.03 -6.64
C PHE A 733 -19.08 16.47 -8.05
N ASP A 734 -20.06 16.71 -8.92
CA ASP A 734 -19.85 17.27 -10.27
C ASP A 734 -19.33 18.73 -10.25
N LYS A 735 -19.35 19.39 -9.09
CA LYS A 735 -18.79 20.75 -8.91
C LYS A 735 -17.30 20.76 -8.64
N LEU A 736 -16.66 19.59 -8.50
CA LEU A 736 -15.20 19.51 -8.34
C LEU A 736 -14.46 20.26 -9.46
N LEU A 737 -14.93 20.17 -10.70
CA LEU A 737 -14.39 20.90 -11.85
C LEU A 737 -15.24 22.12 -12.24
N SER A 738 -15.82 22.82 -11.26
CA SER A 738 -16.57 24.06 -11.51
C SER A 738 -15.68 25.17 -12.09
N GLU A 739 -16.20 25.92 -13.06
CA GLU A 739 -15.51 27.08 -13.64
C GLU A 739 -15.34 28.25 -12.66
N SER A 740 -16.16 28.29 -11.62
CA SER A 740 -16.17 29.36 -10.62
C SER A 740 -14.84 29.40 -9.84
N ALA A 741 -14.12 30.51 -9.98
CA ALA A 741 -12.85 30.74 -9.28
C ALA A 741 -13.01 31.17 -7.81
N THR A 742 -14.25 31.39 -7.36
CA THR A 742 -14.58 31.75 -5.97
C THR A 742 -15.20 30.61 -5.20
N ASP A 743 -15.48 29.47 -5.86
CA ASP A 743 -16.05 28.30 -5.23
C ASP A 743 -14.98 27.56 -4.43
N PRO A 744 -15.03 27.55 -3.09
CA PRO A 744 -14.03 26.89 -2.26
C PRO A 744 -14.04 25.37 -2.41
N SER A 745 -15.05 24.78 -3.06
CA SER A 745 -15.15 23.36 -3.34
C SER A 745 -14.59 22.97 -4.71
N SER A 746 -14.24 23.94 -5.57
CA SER A 746 -13.68 23.66 -6.90
C SER A 746 -12.18 23.44 -6.85
N LEU A 747 -11.70 22.46 -7.62
CA LEU A 747 -10.29 22.15 -7.79
C LEU A 747 -9.50 23.34 -8.35
N LYS A 748 -10.12 24.13 -9.22
CA LYS A 748 -9.53 25.36 -9.79
C LYS A 748 -9.10 26.31 -8.69
N THR A 749 -9.95 26.54 -7.69
CA THR A 749 -9.64 27.43 -6.56
C THR A 749 -8.40 26.95 -5.80
N TYR A 750 -8.27 25.64 -5.56
CA TYR A 750 -7.10 25.08 -4.88
C TYR A 750 -5.82 25.18 -5.70
N ILE A 751 -5.88 24.88 -7.01
CA ILE A 751 -4.72 24.98 -7.89
C ILE A 751 -4.25 26.44 -7.99
N LEU A 752 -5.17 27.39 -8.19
CA LEU A 752 -4.83 28.81 -8.31
C LEU A 752 -4.40 29.45 -6.98
N ALA A 753 -4.83 28.91 -5.84
CA ALA A 753 -4.39 29.38 -4.52
C ALA A 753 -2.92 29.02 -4.22
N LYS A 754 -2.33 28.08 -4.96
CA LYS A 754 -0.93 27.69 -4.80
C LYS A 754 -0.01 28.67 -5.53
N ASN A 755 0.50 29.65 -4.80
CA ASN A 755 1.65 30.45 -5.21
C ASN A 755 2.93 29.68 -4.85
N GLY A 756 3.56 28.99 -5.81
CA GLY A 756 4.73 28.13 -5.60
C GLY A 756 5.94 28.43 -6.51
N ASP A 757 6.89 27.48 -6.57
CA ASP A 757 8.16 27.50 -7.33
C ASP A 757 8.01 27.92 -8.80
N ASP A 758 9.11 28.10 -9.56
CA ASP A 758 9.11 28.60 -10.96
C ASP A 758 8.03 27.95 -11.88
N VAL A 759 7.70 26.67 -11.65
CA VAL A 759 6.65 25.91 -12.34
C VAL A 759 5.22 26.40 -12.03
N LEU A 760 4.96 26.83 -10.80
CA LEU A 760 3.64 27.25 -10.30
C LEU A 760 3.47 28.78 -10.26
N LYS A 761 4.49 29.55 -10.63
CA LYS A 761 4.43 31.03 -10.62
C LYS A 761 3.32 31.61 -11.50
N SER A 762 2.90 30.89 -12.53
CA SER A 762 1.78 31.26 -13.38
C SER A 762 1.08 29.98 -13.86
N VAL A 763 0.09 29.51 -13.10
CA VAL A 763 -0.81 28.45 -13.56
C VAL A 763 -2.01 29.10 -14.23
N LYS A 764 -2.33 28.67 -15.45
CA LYS A 764 -3.56 29.05 -16.15
C LYS A 764 -4.48 27.85 -16.22
N VAL A 765 -5.73 28.02 -15.79
CA VAL A 765 -6.73 26.97 -15.83
C VAL A 765 -7.76 27.31 -16.90
N SER A 766 -8.00 26.37 -17.81
CA SER A 766 -8.99 26.40 -18.87
C SER A 766 -9.88 25.15 -18.80
N PHE A 767 -10.96 25.14 -19.59
CA PHE A 767 -11.92 24.05 -19.66
C PHE A 767 -12.06 23.61 -21.10
N LYS A 768 -12.02 22.30 -21.32
CA LYS A 768 -12.25 21.70 -22.63
C LYS A 768 -13.69 21.98 -23.05
N GLN A 769 -13.86 22.63 -24.20
CA GLN A 769 -15.17 22.96 -24.77
C GLN A 769 -15.82 21.77 -25.45
#